data_AF-A0AAE0S265-F1
#
_entry.id   AF-A0AAE0S265-F1
#
_cell.length_a   1.000
_cell.length_b   1.000
_cell.length_c   1.000
_cell.angle_alpha   90.00
_cell.angle_beta   90.00
_cell.angle_gamma   90.00
#
_symmetry.space_group_name_H-M   'P 1'
#
loop_
_entity.id
_entity.type
_entity.pdbx_description
1 polymer ?
#
loop_
_entity_poly.entity_id
_entity_poly.type
_entity_poly.pdbx_seq_one_letter_code
_entity_poly.pdbx_strand_id
1 'polypeptide(L)'
;MISDRISARGNAITACVMISDRISSRCNALSACFMISDRISARGNAITACVMISDRISARGNALTASFIISDRISARGNVLTACVMISDRISARGNALTAIVMISDRISARSNALTAFVMISDRISARSNVLTPIGKISDRISARGNALTACVMISDRISARGNVLTAIGMISDRISARGNALTACVMISDRISARGNALTASAMVSDRIRARGNALTACVMISDRISARGNVLTAIVMISDRISARGNALTACVTISDRISARGNALTASATVSDRISARGNALTAFVKISDRISASGNAFTACVMISDRCSARGYAVTACVMISHRISASGNALTACIMISDRISARGNVLTECIISERIIARGNALTACVMTSGRISARGNALTAVVIVSGRISVRGYALAAGVMISDRISARGNALRAILMISDRISARSNAHAERVMISDRISARGNALTAGVMISDRIIARGNALTATVMISDRISARGNALAAGVMISDRIIARGNALKSIFLISDWISARGNALTAIVMISDRISARGNALTAIVMISDRISARGNALAEIVMISDRISARGNAITACVMISDRISSRGNALTACFMISDRISARGNAITACVMISHRISVRGNALTAIVISDRISARGNALTASVIISDRISARGNVLTACVMISDRISARGNALTAIVMISDRISARSNALTAIVMISDMISALGNALTAIVMISARISARGNALTAGVIISDRISARGNALTACVMISDRISARGNALTAIVMISGRISARGNALTASVIISHRISARGNALTGIFMISDRISARGNALTASVIITDRISAKGNALTAIVMKSHRISARGNALTACVMTSDRISAKGNALTAIVMISDRISARGNALTAIFLISDRIYRISARGNALTACVMISDRISARGNAVTAYVLISDRFSARGNALTAIIMVSGRISAGGNALTGCVMISHRISARVNALTAIVMISDRISARGNALAAIVMISDRISARGNALTAIVMISDRISARGNALAEIVMI
;
A
#
# COMPACT_ATOMS: atom_id res chain seq x y z
N MET A 1 63.50 -102.01 71.38
CA MET A 1 64.52 -101.37 72.25
C MET A 1 63.87 -100.24 73.01
N ILE A 2 63.69 -100.41 74.32
CA ILE A 2 63.12 -99.38 75.19
C ILE A 2 64.22 -98.95 76.18
N SER A 3 64.62 -97.67 76.23
CA SER A 3 65.75 -97.21 77.06
C SER A 3 65.79 -95.67 77.16
N ASP A 4 66.21 -95.08 78.29
CA ASP A 4 66.29 -93.62 78.44
C ASP A 4 67.18 -92.93 77.38
N ARG A 5 68.24 -93.58 76.88
CA ARG A 5 69.11 -93.02 75.82
C ARG A 5 69.62 -94.09 74.87
N ILE A 6 69.14 -94.07 73.63
CA ILE A 6 69.65 -94.91 72.55
C ILE A 6 70.61 -94.08 71.69
N SER A 7 71.91 -94.11 72.00
CA SER A 7 72.95 -93.46 71.20
C SER A 7 73.81 -94.50 70.49
N ALA A 8 73.83 -94.47 69.17
CA ALA A 8 74.54 -95.49 68.41
C ALA A 8 75.39 -94.91 67.27
N ARG A 9 76.56 -95.51 67.03
CA ARG A 9 77.53 -95.17 65.97
C ARG A 9 77.83 -96.46 65.22
N GLY A 10 77.41 -96.60 63.97
CA GLY A 10 77.59 -97.84 63.21
C GLY A 10 77.00 -97.80 61.80
N ASN A 11 77.24 -98.81 60.98
CA ASN A 11 76.81 -98.74 59.57
C ASN A 11 75.29 -98.82 59.38
N ALA A 12 74.57 -99.73 60.04
CA ALA A 12 73.10 -99.80 59.96
C ALA A 12 72.50 -100.23 61.30
N ILE A 13 71.33 -99.73 61.66
CA ILE A 13 70.60 -100.18 62.87
C ILE A 13 69.16 -100.41 62.49
N THR A 14 68.68 -101.63 62.68
CA THR A 14 67.34 -102.05 62.28
C THR A 14 66.60 -102.58 63.51
N ALA A 15 65.44 -102.04 63.85
CA ALA A 15 64.71 -102.47 65.04
C ALA A 15 63.19 -102.40 64.83
N CYS A 16 62.42 -103.40 65.26
CA CYS A 16 60.97 -103.33 65.06
C CYS A 16 60.32 -102.16 65.83
N VAL A 17 60.68 -101.91 67.09
CA VAL A 17 60.17 -100.77 67.88
C VAL A 17 61.31 -100.16 68.71
N MET A 18 61.50 -98.84 68.72
CA MET A 18 62.50 -98.13 69.53
C MET A 18 61.85 -97.01 70.35
N ILE A 19 61.71 -97.18 71.66
CA ILE A 19 61.09 -96.19 72.56
C ILE A 19 62.15 -95.63 73.53
N SER A 20 62.40 -94.32 73.60
CA SER A 20 63.52 -93.80 74.40
C SER A 20 63.49 -92.29 74.60
N ASP A 21 63.83 -91.73 75.76
CA ASP A 21 63.86 -90.26 75.90
C ASP A 21 64.85 -89.57 74.92
N ARG A 22 65.94 -90.23 74.50
CA ARG A 22 66.86 -89.68 73.48
C ARG A 22 67.45 -90.75 72.57
N ILE A 23 67.01 -90.78 71.32
CA ILE A 23 67.62 -91.60 70.26
C ILE A 23 68.61 -90.74 69.45
N SER A 24 69.91 -90.84 69.66
CA SER A 24 70.91 -90.06 68.91
C SER A 24 71.89 -90.95 68.16
N SER A 25 71.71 -91.11 66.84
CA SER A 25 72.60 -91.97 66.05
C SER A 25 73.57 -91.19 65.15
N ARG A 26 74.76 -91.72 64.89
CA ARG A 26 75.61 -91.31 63.76
C ARG A 26 75.84 -92.51 62.85
N CYS A 27 74.75 -93.13 62.42
CA CYS A 27 74.80 -94.38 61.68
C CYS A 27 74.53 -94.18 60.20
N ASN A 28 75.13 -94.97 59.31
CA ASN A 28 74.88 -94.82 57.88
C ASN A 28 73.42 -95.16 57.50
N ALA A 29 72.76 -96.13 58.14
CA ALA A 29 71.33 -96.41 57.99
C ALA A 29 70.68 -96.61 59.38
N LEU A 30 69.48 -96.11 59.64
CA LEU A 30 68.78 -96.37 60.91
C LEU A 30 67.30 -96.63 60.66
N SER A 31 66.91 -97.89 60.61
CA SER A 31 65.57 -98.33 60.23
C SER A 31 64.78 -98.89 61.41
N ALA A 32 63.49 -98.56 61.53
CA ALA A 32 62.66 -99.20 62.54
C ALA A 32 61.16 -99.17 62.27
N CYS A 33 60.41 -100.20 62.61
CA CYS A 33 58.95 -100.15 62.35
C CYS A 33 58.25 -99.08 63.21
N PHE A 34 58.63 -98.86 64.47
CA PHE A 34 58.17 -97.73 65.31
C PHE A 34 59.37 -97.09 66.02
N MET A 35 59.45 -95.76 66.13
CA MET A 35 60.41 -95.07 67.00
C MET A 35 59.74 -93.98 67.82
N ILE A 36 59.58 -94.15 69.14
CA ILE A 36 58.95 -93.18 70.03
C ILE A 36 60.00 -92.55 70.95
N SER A 37 60.19 -91.23 71.02
CA SER A 37 61.30 -90.67 71.81
C SER A 37 61.26 -89.18 72.07
N ASP A 38 61.59 -88.64 73.24
CA ASP A 38 61.59 -87.17 73.39
C ASP A 38 62.62 -86.46 72.45
N ARG A 39 63.71 -87.11 72.03
CA ARG A 39 64.66 -86.55 71.06
C ARG A 39 65.32 -87.58 70.15
N ILE A 40 64.93 -87.62 68.88
CA ILE A 40 65.62 -88.41 67.85
C ILE A 40 66.62 -87.56 67.05
N SER A 41 67.91 -87.53 67.41
CA SER A 41 68.95 -86.76 66.68
C SER A 41 69.92 -87.66 65.90
N ALA A 42 69.70 -87.85 64.61
CA ALA A 42 70.52 -88.74 63.80
C ALA A 42 71.42 -88.01 62.77
N ARG A 43 72.69 -88.41 62.60
CA ARG A 43 73.72 -87.76 61.76
C ARG A 43 74.30 -88.76 60.75
N GLY A 44 73.46 -89.23 59.84
CA GLY A 44 73.64 -90.51 59.15
C GLY A 44 73.05 -90.62 57.74
N ASN A 45 73.56 -91.50 56.88
CA ASN A 45 73.18 -91.53 55.46
C ASN A 45 71.71 -91.85 55.15
N ALA A 46 70.99 -92.69 55.90
CA ALA A 46 69.57 -93.03 55.70
C ALA A 46 68.90 -93.32 57.06
N ILE A 47 67.66 -92.92 57.30
CA ILE A 47 66.89 -93.32 58.50
C ILE A 47 65.53 -93.77 58.01
N THR A 48 65.04 -94.96 58.34
CA THR A 48 63.91 -95.58 57.62
C THR A 48 62.89 -96.18 58.58
N ALA A 49 61.80 -95.48 58.93
CA ALA A 49 60.89 -96.01 59.94
C ALA A 49 59.39 -96.00 59.64
N CYS A 50 58.66 -97.06 59.99
CA CYS A 50 57.23 -97.07 59.67
C CYS A 50 56.47 -96.01 60.47
N VAL A 51 56.72 -95.83 61.78
CA VAL A 51 56.18 -94.72 62.59
C VAL A 51 57.29 -94.11 63.43
N MET A 52 57.36 -92.79 63.59
CA MET A 52 58.30 -92.13 64.49
C MET A 52 57.61 -91.05 65.32
N ILE A 53 57.41 -91.24 66.62
CA ILE A 53 56.78 -90.26 67.52
C ILE A 53 57.88 -89.60 68.38
N SER A 54 58.05 -88.28 68.46
CA SER A 54 59.17 -87.74 69.25
C SER A 54 59.13 -86.25 69.53
N ASP A 55 59.37 -85.74 70.73
CA ASP A 55 59.34 -84.27 70.91
C ASP A 55 60.36 -83.52 70.01
N ARG A 56 61.50 -84.10 69.63
CA ARG A 56 62.49 -83.45 68.74
C ARG A 56 63.28 -84.41 67.86
N ILE A 57 62.92 -84.51 66.59
CA ILE A 57 63.68 -85.28 65.60
C ILE A 57 64.68 -84.38 64.85
N SER A 58 65.99 -84.42 65.14
CA SER A 58 67.02 -83.68 64.41
C SER A 58 67.89 -84.58 63.52
N ALA A 59 67.55 -84.74 62.24
CA ALA A 59 68.37 -85.49 61.30
C ALA A 59 69.42 -84.59 60.59
N ARG A 60 70.64 -85.07 60.32
CA ARG A 60 71.73 -84.32 59.66
C ARG A 60 72.47 -85.25 58.68
N GLY A 61 71.76 -85.75 57.68
CA GLY A 61 72.14 -86.98 56.99
C GLY A 61 71.44 -87.21 55.64
N ASN A 62 71.95 -88.09 54.78
CA ASN A 62 71.55 -88.12 53.36
C ASN A 62 70.09 -88.47 53.09
N ALA A 63 69.40 -89.31 53.86
CA ALA A 63 67.98 -89.60 53.67
C ALA A 63 67.27 -89.91 54.99
N LEU A 64 65.98 -89.56 55.13
CA LEU A 64 65.14 -89.98 56.26
C LEU A 64 63.77 -90.34 55.73
N THR A 65 63.55 -91.62 55.54
CA THR A 65 62.35 -92.30 55.08
C THR A 65 61.47 -92.69 56.27
N ALA A 66 60.17 -92.44 56.23
CA ALA A 66 59.24 -92.98 57.19
C ALA A 66 57.85 -93.22 56.62
N SER A 67 56.99 -93.97 57.32
CA SER A 67 55.57 -94.03 56.95
C SER A 67 54.74 -93.04 57.78
N PHE A 68 55.09 -92.77 59.03
CA PHE A 68 54.41 -91.83 59.91
C PHE A 68 55.47 -91.16 60.80
N ILE A 69 55.41 -89.86 61.06
CA ILE A 69 56.35 -89.18 61.96
C ILE A 69 55.59 -88.14 62.80
N ILE A 70 55.27 -88.43 64.05
CA ILE A 70 54.71 -87.45 64.98
C ILE A 70 55.86 -86.82 65.78
N SER A 71 55.98 -85.51 65.98
CA SER A 71 57.10 -84.96 66.74
C SER A 71 56.99 -83.48 67.06
N ASP A 72 57.20 -82.97 68.27
CA ASP A 72 57.11 -81.50 68.45
C ASP A 72 58.11 -80.70 67.59
N ARG A 73 59.26 -81.25 67.17
CA ARG A 73 60.26 -80.53 66.36
C ARG A 73 61.12 -81.44 65.49
N ILE A 74 60.77 -81.55 64.21
CA ILE A 74 61.59 -82.26 63.23
C ILE A 74 62.58 -81.30 62.53
N SER A 75 63.88 -81.28 62.82
CA SER A 75 64.88 -80.54 62.03
C SER A 75 65.81 -81.44 61.22
N ALA A 76 65.61 -81.52 59.90
CA ALA A 76 66.42 -82.37 59.03
C ALA A 76 67.37 -81.57 58.10
N ARG A 77 68.69 -81.58 58.33
CA ARG A 77 69.73 -80.98 57.46
C ARG A 77 70.38 -82.02 56.53
N GLY A 78 69.62 -82.55 55.57
CA GLY A 78 69.95 -83.80 54.89
C GLY A 78 69.46 -83.94 53.45
N ASN A 79 70.03 -84.83 52.62
CA ASN A 79 69.72 -84.88 51.18
C ASN A 79 68.27 -85.26 50.82
N VAL A 80 67.57 -86.22 51.45
CA VAL A 80 66.22 -86.69 51.03
C VAL A 80 65.36 -87.13 52.23
N LEU A 81 64.43 -86.31 52.74
CA LEU A 81 63.52 -86.74 53.82
C LEU A 81 62.17 -87.17 53.26
N THR A 82 61.85 -88.46 53.26
CA THR A 82 60.60 -89.03 52.72
C THR A 82 59.69 -89.48 53.88
N ALA A 83 58.42 -89.09 53.98
CA ALA A 83 57.55 -89.67 55.02
C ALA A 83 56.09 -89.81 54.56
N CYS A 84 55.41 -90.95 54.75
CA CYS A 84 54.00 -91.01 54.31
C CYS A 84 53.12 -90.05 55.12
N VAL A 85 53.25 -89.92 56.44
CA VAL A 85 52.64 -88.85 57.24
C VAL A 85 53.70 -88.24 58.15
N MET A 86 53.70 -86.94 58.37
CA MET A 86 54.38 -86.33 59.51
C MET A 86 53.40 -85.42 60.24
N ILE A 87 53.48 -85.32 61.55
CA ILE A 87 52.71 -84.45 62.43
C ILE A 87 53.73 -83.82 63.37
N SER A 88 53.91 -82.50 63.44
CA SER A 88 55.00 -81.97 64.27
C SER A 88 54.90 -80.50 64.62
N ASP A 89 55.05 -80.03 65.85
CA ASP A 89 54.93 -78.57 66.08
C ASP A 89 55.94 -77.73 65.25
N ARG A 90 57.13 -78.26 64.88
CA ARG A 90 58.04 -77.57 63.93
C ARG A 90 58.90 -78.49 63.07
N ILE A 91 58.63 -78.53 61.77
CA ILE A 91 59.50 -79.20 60.79
C ILE A 91 60.48 -78.23 60.12
N SER A 92 61.76 -78.20 60.51
CA SER A 92 62.82 -77.38 59.88
C SER A 92 63.81 -78.21 59.05
N ALA A 93 63.53 -78.40 57.77
CA ALA A 93 64.43 -79.11 56.86
C ALA A 93 65.42 -78.18 56.13
N ARG A 94 66.66 -78.61 55.85
CA ARG A 94 67.72 -77.89 55.12
C ARG A 94 68.50 -78.87 54.25
N GLY A 95 67.92 -79.28 53.12
CA GLY A 95 68.26 -80.53 52.44
C GLY A 95 68.22 -80.51 50.90
N ASN A 96 68.37 -81.64 50.20
CA ASN A 96 68.19 -81.66 48.74
C ASN A 96 66.75 -82.00 48.30
N ALA A 97 66.01 -82.83 49.02
CA ALA A 97 64.64 -83.25 48.73
C ALA A 97 63.89 -83.52 50.04
N LEU A 98 62.60 -83.20 50.12
CA LEU A 98 61.75 -83.62 51.23
C LEU A 98 60.41 -84.07 50.68
N THR A 99 60.18 -85.37 50.68
CA THR A 99 59.01 -86.06 50.15
C THR A 99 58.05 -86.39 51.30
N ALA A 100 56.76 -86.15 51.19
CA ALA A 100 55.80 -86.73 52.13
C ALA A 100 54.42 -86.97 51.54
N ILE A 101 53.63 -87.88 52.10
CA ILE A 101 52.23 -87.99 51.68
C ILE A 101 51.34 -87.00 52.46
N VAL A 102 51.50 -86.86 53.77
CA VAL A 102 50.82 -85.88 54.62
C VAL A 102 51.87 -85.24 55.56
N MET A 103 51.83 -83.93 55.80
CA MET A 103 52.66 -83.25 56.79
C MET A 103 51.85 -82.22 57.58
N ILE A 104 51.43 -82.56 58.78
CA ILE A 104 50.81 -81.68 59.75
C ILE A 104 51.91 -81.07 60.62
N SER A 105 51.94 -79.76 60.90
CA SER A 105 52.97 -79.17 61.77
C SER A 105 52.74 -77.73 62.13
N ASP A 106 52.88 -77.24 63.36
CA ASP A 106 52.70 -75.78 63.57
C ASP A 106 53.71 -74.92 62.78
N ARG A 107 54.87 -75.45 62.36
CA ARG A 107 55.90 -74.64 61.67
C ARG A 107 56.85 -75.44 60.77
N ILE A 108 56.53 -75.53 59.49
CA ILE A 108 57.41 -76.15 58.49
C ILE A 108 58.37 -75.12 57.86
N SER A 109 59.64 -75.06 58.27
CA SER A 109 60.69 -74.26 57.62
C SER A 109 61.65 -75.12 56.78
N ALA A 110 61.32 -75.39 55.51
CA ALA A 110 62.18 -76.17 54.63
C ALA A 110 63.06 -75.29 53.72
N ARG A 111 64.38 -75.43 53.73
CA ARG A 111 65.31 -74.80 52.79
C ARG A 111 66.02 -75.90 52.00
N SER A 112 65.30 -76.49 51.05
CA SER A 112 65.76 -77.68 50.32
C SER A 112 65.81 -77.52 48.81
N ASN A 113 66.53 -78.34 48.03
CA ASN A 113 66.47 -78.21 46.56
C ASN A 113 65.10 -78.63 45.98
N ALA A 114 64.46 -79.66 46.51
CA ALA A 114 63.14 -80.16 46.16
C ALA A 114 62.31 -80.38 47.44
N LEU A 115 61.00 -80.22 47.39
CA LEU A 115 60.09 -80.68 48.44
C LEU A 115 58.78 -81.11 47.78
N THR A 116 58.35 -82.34 48.00
CA THR A 116 57.23 -82.99 47.31
C THR A 116 56.28 -83.44 48.42
N ALA A 117 55.06 -82.94 48.50
CA ALA A 117 54.17 -83.35 49.60
C ALA A 117 52.72 -83.48 49.18
N PHE A 118 52.08 -84.64 49.34
CA PHE A 118 50.68 -84.78 48.89
C PHE A 118 49.73 -83.87 49.66
N VAL A 119 49.84 -83.77 50.99
CA VAL A 119 49.08 -82.86 51.86
C VAL A 119 50.04 -82.23 52.87
N MET A 120 50.02 -80.91 53.09
CA MET A 120 50.74 -80.28 54.21
C MET A 120 49.84 -79.35 54.99
N ILE A 121 49.55 -79.63 56.26
CA ILE A 121 48.79 -78.79 57.18
C ILE A 121 49.77 -78.12 58.15
N SER A 122 49.82 -76.80 58.31
CA SER A 122 50.80 -76.20 59.24
C SER A 122 50.57 -74.76 59.62
N ASP A 123 50.69 -74.31 60.86
CA ASP A 123 50.49 -72.88 61.15
C ASP A 123 51.48 -71.97 60.39
N ARG A 124 52.74 -72.39 60.14
CA ARG A 124 53.64 -71.63 59.23
C ARG A 124 54.60 -72.47 58.41
N ILE A 125 54.38 -72.48 57.10
CA ILE A 125 55.29 -73.07 56.12
C ILE A 125 56.24 -72.02 55.51
N SER A 126 57.50 -71.96 55.91
CA SER A 126 58.53 -71.14 55.24
C SER A 126 59.46 -72.00 54.38
N ALA A 127 59.15 -72.13 53.09
CA ALA A 127 59.97 -72.89 52.14
C ALA A 127 60.95 -72.00 51.36
N ARG A 128 62.23 -72.36 51.28
CA ARG A 128 63.25 -71.67 50.47
C ARG A 128 63.96 -72.68 49.60
N SER A 129 63.24 -73.18 48.59
CA SER A 129 63.62 -74.31 47.78
C SER A 129 63.73 -74.06 46.28
N ASN A 130 64.50 -74.86 45.55
CA ASN A 130 64.60 -74.72 44.09
C ASN A 130 63.35 -75.26 43.37
N VAL A 131 62.75 -76.33 43.87
CA VAL A 131 61.52 -76.99 43.39
C VAL A 131 60.64 -77.32 44.61
N LEU A 132 59.34 -77.04 44.57
CA LEU A 132 58.40 -77.45 45.63
C LEU A 132 57.07 -77.87 45.01
N THR A 133 56.75 -79.15 45.06
CA THR A 133 55.63 -79.82 44.38
C THR A 133 54.64 -80.49 45.33
N PRO A 134 53.81 -79.72 46.04
CA PRO A 134 52.78 -80.27 46.92
C PRO A 134 51.42 -80.42 46.23
N ILE A 135 50.62 -81.44 46.55
CA ILE A 135 49.29 -81.63 45.92
C ILE A 135 48.17 -80.96 46.74
N GLY A 136 48.37 -80.71 48.03
CA GLY A 136 47.47 -79.96 48.91
C GLY A 136 48.25 -79.33 50.07
N LYS A 137 47.97 -78.08 50.41
CA LYS A 137 48.57 -77.39 51.56
C LYS A 137 47.51 -76.61 52.29
N ILE A 138 47.54 -76.59 53.61
CA ILE A 138 46.70 -75.82 54.51
C ILE A 138 47.64 -75.20 55.54
N SER A 139 47.68 -73.88 55.74
CA SER A 139 48.65 -73.30 56.69
C SER A 139 48.37 -71.88 57.09
N ASP A 140 48.49 -71.42 58.34
CA ASP A 140 48.24 -70.00 58.62
C ASP A 140 49.21 -69.06 57.87
N ARG A 141 50.48 -69.46 57.61
CA ARG A 141 51.40 -68.67 56.78
C ARG A 141 52.33 -69.49 55.91
N ILE A 142 52.14 -69.43 54.60
CA ILE A 142 53.08 -69.97 53.62
C ILE A 142 54.01 -68.87 53.11
N SER A 143 55.31 -68.92 53.37
CA SER A 143 56.34 -68.05 52.78
C SER A 143 57.28 -68.86 51.90
N ALA A 144 57.14 -68.78 50.58
CA ALA A 144 57.98 -69.50 49.63
C ALA A 144 58.98 -68.57 48.91
N ARG A 145 60.29 -68.88 48.94
CA ARG A 145 61.36 -68.00 48.39
C ARG A 145 62.33 -68.73 47.46
N GLY A 146 61.79 -69.30 46.38
CA GLY A 146 62.44 -70.33 45.55
C GLY A 146 62.47 -70.07 44.04
N ASN A 147 63.16 -70.92 43.27
CA ASN A 147 63.25 -70.78 41.80
C ASN A 147 62.01 -71.29 41.06
N ALA A 148 61.48 -72.47 41.40
CA ALA A 148 60.27 -73.07 40.84
C ALA A 148 59.39 -73.68 41.94
N LEU A 149 58.08 -73.47 41.91
CA LEU A 149 57.09 -74.11 42.79
C LEU A 149 55.92 -74.60 41.95
N THR A 150 55.37 -75.78 42.24
CA THR A 150 54.25 -76.39 41.50
C THR A 150 53.25 -77.03 42.46
N ALA A 151 52.23 -76.30 42.91
CA ALA A 151 51.32 -76.77 43.96
C ALA A 151 49.89 -77.02 43.46
N CYS A 152 49.28 -78.19 43.69
CA CYS A 152 47.91 -78.39 43.21
C CYS A 152 46.87 -77.60 44.04
N VAL A 153 46.92 -77.62 45.37
CA VAL A 153 46.04 -76.77 46.23
C VAL A 153 46.84 -76.12 47.36
N MET A 154 46.67 -74.83 47.63
CA MET A 154 47.28 -74.13 48.78
C MET A 154 46.27 -73.23 49.50
N ILE A 155 45.84 -73.64 50.68
CA ILE A 155 44.96 -72.91 51.60
C ILE A 155 45.84 -72.29 52.70
N SER A 156 45.74 -71.00 53.00
CA SER A 156 46.56 -70.38 54.05
C SER A 156 46.15 -68.97 54.48
N ASP A 157 46.22 -68.54 55.74
CA ASP A 157 45.90 -67.13 56.04
C ASP A 157 46.85 -66.14 55.32
N ARG A 158 48.12 -66.50 55.09
CA ARG A 158 49.06 -65.67 54.31
C ARG A 158 50.02 -66.45 53.44
N ILE A 159 49.86 -66.32 52.13
CA ILE A 159 50.84 -66.80 51.14
C ILE A 159 51.74 -65.65 50.69
N SER A 160 53.06 -65.76 50.87
CA SER A 160 54.07 -64.82 50.40
C SER A 160 55.08 -65.55 49.52
N ALA A 161 55.03 -65.32 48.21
CA ALA A 161 55.91 -65.96 47.24
C ALA A 161 56.92 -64.94 46.67
N ARG A 162 58.22 -65.19 46.81
CA ARG A 162 59.30 -64.29 46.37
C ARG A 162 60.34 -65.05 45.52
N GLY A 163 59.88 -65.60 44.39
CA GLY A 163 60.61 -66.57 43.57
C GLY A 163 60.53 -66.36 42.05
N ASN A 164 61.24 -67.18 41.27
CA ASN A 164 61.30 -67.01 39.79
C ASN A 164 60.04 -67.55 39.08
N VAL A 165 59.54 -68.75 39.40
CA VAL A 165 58.34 -69.37 38.82
C VAL A 165 57.50 -70.05 39.91
N LEU A 166 56.21 -69.74 40.05
CA LEU A 166 55.28 -70.45 40.94
C LEU A 166 54.04 -70.86 40.14
N THR A 167 53.90 -72.14 39.84
CA THR A 167 52.71 -72.78 39.26
C THR A 167 51.81 -73.34 40.37
N ALA A 168 50.50 -73.11 40.32
CA ALA A 168 49.54 -73.72 41.21
C ALA A 168 48.20 -74.04 40.53
N ILE A 169 47.42 -75.01 41.00
CA ILE A 169 46.08 -75.28 40.45
C ILE A 169 45.01 -74.54 41.27
N GLY A 170 45.16 -74.42 42.58
CA GLY A 170 44.27 -73.65 43.46
C GLY A 170 45.03 -72.99 44.62
N MET A 171 44.81 -71.70 44.86
CA MET A 171 45.33 -71.01 46.04
C MET A 171 44.19 -70.29 46.75
N ILE A 172 43.97 -70.57 48.03
CA ILE A 172 42.95 -69.92 48.89
C ILE A 172 43.70 -69.29 50.06
N SER A 173 43.58 -67.98 50.31
CA SER A 173 44.34 -67.36 51.40
C SER A 173 43.88 -65.98 51.81
N ASP A 174 43.82 -65.59 53.09
CA ASP A 174 43.45 -64.20 53.43
C ASP A 174 44.39 -63.16 52.78
N ARG A 175 45.68 -63.48 52.60
CA ARG A 175 46.63 -62.58 51.89
C ARG A 175 47.62 -63.32 51.03
N ILE A 176 47.53 -63.12 49.71
CA ILE A 176 48.55 -63.54 48.75
C ILE A 176 49.45 -62.35 48.39
N SER A 177 50.76 -62.44 48.62
CA SER A 177 51.75 -61.48 48.14
C SER A 177 52.80 -62.14 47.27
N ALA A 178 52.84 -61.77 45.99
CA ALA A 178 53.81 -62.30 45.02
C ALA A 178 54.81 -61.22 44.61
N ARG A 179 56.11 -61.47 44.77
CA ARG A 179 57.19 -60.50 44.47
C ARG A 179 58.32 -61.15 43.65
N GLY A 180 57.96 -61.72 42.51
CA GLY A 180 58.80 -62.63 41.70
C GLY A 180 58.63 -62.48 40.18
N ASN A 181 59.30 -63.32 39.39
CA ASN A 181 59.32 -63.20 37.92
C ASN A 181 58.07 -63.76 37.22
N ALA A 182 57.56 -64.93 37.61
CA ALA A 182 56.35 -65.55 37.04
C ALA A 182 55.54 -66.31 38.11
N LEU A 183 54.22 -66.12 38.18
CA LEU A 183 53.32 -66.93 39.01
C LEU A 183 52.13 -67.36 38.16
N THR A 184 51.93 -68.66 37.94
CA THR A 184 50.82 -69.24 37.20
C THR A 184 49.87 -69.96 38.15
N ALA A 185 48.58 -69.65 38.19
CA ALA A 185 47.62 -70.33 39.08
C ALA A 185 46.29 -70.62 38.39
N CYS A 186 45.72 -71.83 38.40
CA CYS A 186 44.41 -72.01 37.78
C CYS A 186 43.32 -71.22 38.54
N VAL A 187 43.25 -71.32 39.88
CA VAL A 187 42.31 -70.55 40.71
C VAL A 187 43.05 -69.87 41.87
N MET A 188 42.79 -68.59 42.13
CA MET A 188 43.26 -67.87 43.32
C MET A 188 42.08 -67.21 44.04
N ILE A 189 41.88 -67.50 45.32
CA ILE A 189 40.85 -66.90 46.18
C ILE A 189 41.57 -66.27 47.38
N SER A 190 41.37 -64.98 47.66
CA SER A 190 42.07 -64.34 48.78
C SER A 190 41.51 -63.00 49.21
N ASP A 191 41.42 -62.64 50.49
CA ASP A 191 40.97 -61.27 50.85
C ASP A 191 41.90 -60.19 50.25
N ARG A 192 43.20 -60.44 50.10
CA ARG A 192 44.15 -59.49 49.48
C ARG A 192 45.21 -60.15 48.63
N ILE A 193 45.15 -59.93 47.32
CA ILE A 193 46.21 -60.27 46.37
C ILE A 193 47.08 -59.04 46.10
N SER A 194 48.38 -59.10 46.37
CA SER A 194 49.34 -58.06 45.99
C SER A 194 50.52 -58.63 45.20
N ALA A 195 50.57 -58.31 43.91
CA ALA A 195 51.63 -58.71 43.01
C ALA A 195 52.55 -57.53 42.66
N ARG A 196 53.87 -57.70 42.83
CA ARG A 196 54.90 -56.67 42.59
C ARG A 196 56.08 -57.25 41.80
N GLY A 197 55.79 -57.91 40.67
CA GLY A 197 56.73 -58.74 39.89
C GLY A 197 56.50 -58.70 38.36
N ASN A 198 57.21 -59.53 37.59
CA ASN A 198 57.22 -59.44 36.11
C ASN A 198 55.99 -60.05 35.43
N ALA A 199 55.50 -61.24 35.84
CA ALA A 199 54.34 -61.90 35.27
C ALA A 199 53.51 -62.66 36.35
N LEU A 200 52.19 -62.54 36.34
CA LEU A 200 51.31 -63.43 37.10
C LEU A 200 50.15 -63.85 36.19
N THR A 201 50.07 -65.13 35.83
CA THR A 201 49.02 -65.73 35.01
C THR A 201 48.04 -66.49 35.91
N ALA A 202 46.72 -66.33 35.74
CA ALA A 202 45.75 -67.17 36.41
C ALA A 202 44.52 -67.47 35.56
N SER A 203 43.80 -68.57 35.80
CA SER A 203 42.52 -68.76 35.09
C SER A 203 41.41 -67.98 35.79
N ALA A 204 41.31 -68.05 37.12
CA ALA A 204 40.38 -67.25 37.93
C ALA A 204 41.08 -66.63 39.14
N MET A 205 40.80 -65.35 39.44
CA MET A 205 41.17 -64.71 40.70
C MET A 205 39.93 -64.12 41.37
N VAL A 206 39.73 -64.40 42.66
CA VAL A 206 38.66 -63.86 43.50
C VAL A 206 39.31 -63.22 44.73
N SER A 207 39.08 -61.94 45.00
CA SER A 207 39.73 -61.29 46.15
C SER A 207 39.12 -59.97 46.58
N ASP A 208 38.94 -59.65 47.86
CA ASP A 208 38.44 -58.31 48.24
C ASP A 208 39.34 -57.18 47.70
N ARG A 209 40.67 -57.39 47.62
CA ARG A 209 41.59 -56.39 47.06
C ARG A 209 42.71 -56.99 46.22
N ILE A 210 42.70 -56.69 44.92
CA ILE A 210 43.79 -56.99 44.00
C ILE A 210 44.64 -55.74 43.77
N ARG A 211 45.94 -55.81 44.10
CA ARG A 211 46.92 -54.75 43.86
C ARG A 211 48.09 -55.26 42.98
N ALA A 212 48.15 -54.77 41.76
CA ALA A 212 49.14 -55.09 40.73
C ALA A 212 50.17 -53.97 40.43
N ARG A 213 51.44 -54.08 40.87
CA ARG A 213 52.48 -53.03 40.67
C ARG A 213 53.72 -53.54 39.89
N GLY A 214 53.51 -54.15 38.71
CA GLY A 214 54.57 -54.80 37.92
C GLY A 214 54.28 -54.88 36.42
N ASN A 215 54.99 -55.75 35.68
CA ASN A 215 55.01 -55.71 34.20
C ASN A 215 53.83 -56.43 33.52
N ALA A 216 53.39 -57.60 33.98
CA ALA A 216 52.27 -58.35 33.39
C ALA A 216 51.44 -59.11 34.45
N LEU A 217 50.11 -59.04 34.36
CA LEU A 217 49.15 -59.89 35.08
C LEU A 217 48.10 -60.38 34.10
N THR A 218 47.94 -61.67 33.91
CA THR A 218 47.02 -62.24 32.94
C THR A 218 46.00 -63.10 33.66
N ALA A 219 44.69 -62.86 33.54
CA ALA A 219 43.73 -63.85 33.99
C ALA A 219 42.44 -63.95 33.21
N CYS A 220 41.90 -65.17 33.05
CA CYS A 220 40.62 -65.31 32.34
C CYS A 220 39.50 -64.60 33.10
N VAL A 221 39.38 -64.78 34.42
CA VAL A 221 38.37 -64.11 35.26
C VAL A 221 39.03 -63.46 36.47
N MET A 222 38.67 -62.21 36.78
CA MET A 222 39.03 -61.54 38.03
C MET A 222 37.79 -60.93 38.70
N ILE A 223 37.54 -61.30 39.94
CA ILE A 223 36.44 -60.81 40.79
C ILE A 223 37.05 -60.19 42.04
N SER A 224 36.74 -58.92 42.36
CA SER A 224 37.32 -58.26 43.52
C SER A 224 36.61 -57.00 43.98
N ASP A 225 36.43 -56.70 45.26
CA ASP A 225 35.87 -55.39 45.65
C ASP A 225 36.74 -54.23 45.16
N ARG A 226 38.07 -54.38 45.11
CA ARG A 226 38.98 -53.33 44.63
C ARG A 226 40.16 -53.84 43.83
N ILE A 227 40.22 -53.46 42.56
CA ILE A 227 41.37 -53.67 41.67
C ILE A 227 42.17 -52.37 41.53
N SER A 228 43.47 -52.40 41.86
CA SER A 228 44.39 -51.28 41.66
C SER A 228 45.65 -51.68 40.91
N ALA A 229 45.81 -51.18 39.68
CA ALA A 229 46.96 -51.46 38.82
C ALA A 229 47.83 -50.21 38.58
N ARG A 230 49.15 -50.38 38.63
CA ARG A 230 50.13 -49.28 38.44
C ARG A 230 51.41 -49.76 37.76
N GLY A 231 51.31 -50.28 36.54
CA GLY A 231 52.36 -51.00 35.85
C GLY A 231 52.15 -51.01 34.33
N ASN A 232 52.70 -52.01 33.62
CA ASN A 232 52.76 -52.03 32.15
C ASN A 232 51.66 -52.82 31.44
N VAL A 233 51.22 -53.98 31.96
CA VAL A 233 50.15 -54.79 31.36
C VAL A 233 49.35 -55.56 32.43
N LEU A 234 48.02 -55.53 32.37
CA LEU A 234 47.14 -56.50 33.05
C LEU A 234 46.10 -56.99 32.03
N THR A 235 46.23 -58.21 31.52
CA THR A 235 45.29 -58.81 30.58
C THR A 235 44.23 -59.62 31.30
N ALA A 236 42.97 -59.51 30.91
CA ALA A 236 41.93 -60.42 31.36
C ALA A 236 40.87 -60.71 30.32
N ILE A 237 40.06 -61.76 30.50
CA ILE A 237 38.85 -61.90 29.67
C ILE A 237 37.70 -61.17 30.37
N VAL A 238 37.47 -61.43 31.67
CA VAL A 238 36.42 -60.79 32.46
C VAL A 238 37.00 -60.18 33.74
N MET A 239 36.69 -58.91 34.01
CA MET A 239 36.98 -58.25 35.29
C MET A 239 35.68 -57.76 35.95
N ILE A 240 35.41 -58.15 37.20
CA ILE A 240 34.26 -57.72 38.00
C ILE A 240 34.79 -57.11 39.29
N SER A 241 34.44 -55.87 39.61
CA SER A 241 34.93 -55.23 40.84
C SER A 241 34.17 -53.99 41.28
N ASP A 242 33.90 -53.75 42.57
CA ASP A 242 33.28 -52.47 42.98
C ASP A 242 34.13 -51.26 42.57
N ARG A 243 35.47 -51.37 42.57
CA ARG A 243 36.36 -50.26 42.18
C ARG A 243 37.59 -50.70 41.42
N ILE A 244 37.70 -50.24 40.17
CA ILE A 244 38.90 -50.40 39.34
C ILE A 244 39.66 -49.06 39.25
N SER A 245 40.93 -49.06 39.64
CA SER A 245 41.84 -47.90 39.49
C SER A 245 43.11 -48.27 38.73
N ALA A 246 43.29 -47.65 37.56
CA ALA A 246 44.38 -47.93 36.63
C ALA A 246 45.28 -46.70 36.43
N ARG A 247 46.58 -46.83 36.65
CA ARG A 247 47.55 -45.74 36.44
C ARG A 247 48.86 -46.23 35.83
N GLY A 248 49.06 -46.04 34.54
CA GLY A 248 50.26 -46.54 33.84
C GLY A 248 49.92 -47.00 32.41
N ASN A 249 50.62 -48.04 31.94
CA ASN A 249 50.34 -48.69 30.66
C ASN A 249 49.44 -49.94 30.86
N ALA A 250 48.46 -50.06 29.95
CA ALA A 250 47.50 -51.10 29.58
C ALA A 250 46.96 -52.11 30.62
N LEU A 251 45.77 -51.88 31.18
CA LEU A 251 44.82 -52.95 31.53
C LEU A 251 44.08 -53.36 30.23
N THR A 252 44.16 -54.60 29.78
CA THR A 252 43.42 -55.09 28.61
C THR A 252 42.38 -56.11 29.05
N ALA A 253 41.10 -55.92 28.77
CA ALA A 253 40.08 -56.93 29.08
C ALA A 253 39.02 -57.10 28.02
N CYS A 254 38.44 -58.29 27.84
CA CYS A 254 37.27 -58.40 26.96
C CYS A 254 36.06 -57.68 27.59
N VAL A 255 35.77 -57.96 28.87
CA VAL A 255 34.64 -57.38 29.60
C VAL A 255 35.10 -56.84 30.95
N THR A 256 34.68 -55.62 31.32
CA THR A 256 34.87 -55.05 32.66
C THR A 256 33.56 -54.57 33.26
N ILE A 257 33.20 -55.03 34.46
CA ILE A 257 32.01 -54.63 35.22
C ILE A 257 32.48 -54.05 36.56
N SER A 258 32.06 -52.83 36.91
CA SER A 258 32.50 -52.19 38.16
C SER A 258 31.66 -51.02 38.63
N ASP A 259 31.38 -50.81 39.92
CA ASP A 259 30.68 -49.57 40.33
C ASP A 259 31.49 -48.31 39.97
N ARG A 260 32.82 -48.36 40.04
CA ARG A 260 33.69 -47.20 39.75
C ARG A 260 34.98 -47.55 39.03
N ILE A 261 35.16 -47.00 37.82
CA ILE A 261 36.38 -47.09 37.03
C ILE A 261 37.11 -45.73 37.00
N SER A 262 38.39 -45.70 37.35
CA SER A 262 39.24 -44.50 37.32
C SER A 262 40.58 -44.79 36.63
N ALA A 263 40.85 -44.12 35.51
CA ALA A 263 42.00 -44.39 34.64
C ALA A 263 42.86 -43.15 34.37
N ARG A 264 44.19 -43.28 34.42
CA ARG A 264 45.13 -42.17 34.10
C ARG A 264 46.36 -42.69 33.35
N GLY A 265 46.68 -42.10 32.18
CA GLY A 265 47.81 -42.55 31.32
C GLY A 265 47.32 -43.30 30.08
N ASN A 266 48.04 -44.34 29.63
CA ASN A 266 47.62 -45.29 28.57
C ASN A 266 46.99 -46.53 29.21
N ALA A 267 45.87 -46.39 29.91
CA ALA A 267 45.61 -47.22 31.10
C ALA A 267 44.64 -48.39 30.91
N LEU A 268 43.67 -48.36 29.99
CA LEU A 268 42.63 -49.39 29.83
C LEU A 268 42.19 -49.56 28.36
N THR A 269 42.17 -50.81 27.91
CA THR A 269 41.72 -51.30 26.60
C THR A 269 40.67 -52.37 26.88
N ALA A 270 39.43 -52.24 26.41
CA ALA A 270 38.45 -53.30 26.57
C ALA A 270 37.52 -53.51 25.38
N SER A 271 36.85 -54.66 25.26
CA SER A 271 35.75 -54.75 24.29
C SER A 271 34.50 -54.08 24.85
N ALA A 272 34.10 -54.41 26.09
CA ALA A 272 32.96 -53.81 26.78
C ALA A 272 33.30 -53.36 28.20
N THR A 273 32.82 -52.18 28.61
CA THR A 273 32.93 -51.68 29.98
C THR A 273 31.56 -51.25 30.53
N VAL A 274 31.14 -51.79 31.67
CA VAL A 274 29.89 -51.43 32.37
C VAL A 274 30.24 -50.91 33.77
N SER A 275 29.77 -49.71 34.14
CA SER A 275 30.07 -49.14 35.46
C SER A 275 29.19 -47.99 35.89
N ASP A 276 28.80 -47.83 37.16
CA ASP A 276 28.04 -46.64 37.59
C ASP A 276 28.83 -45.34 37.33
N ARG A 277 30.16 -45.35 37.48
CA ARG A 277 31.00 -44.15 37.29
C ARG A 277 32.33 -44.43 36.61
N ILE A 278 32.54 -43.86 35.43
CA ILE A 278 33.81 -43.92 34.69
C ILE A 278 34.49 -42.54 34.65
N SER A 279 35.76 -42.47 35.04
CA SER A 279 36.57 -41.25 35.00
C SER A 279 37.94 -41.49 34.36
N ALA A 280 38.33 -40.67 33.37
CA ALA A 280 39.64 -40.78 32.71
C ALA A 280 40.38 -39.46 32.49
N ARG A 281 41.72 -39.55 32.49
CA ARG A 281 42.63 -38.44 32.16
C ARG A 281 43.86 -38.88 31.34
N GLY A 282 44.15 -38.23 30.21
CA GLY A 282 45.19 -38.65 29.24
C GLY A 282 44.69 -39.73 28.26
N ASN A 283 45.52 -40.45 27.50
CA ASN A 283 45.16 -41.54 26.55
C ASN A 283 44.55 -42.81 27.20
N ALA A 284 43.55 -42.67 28.07
CA ALA A 284 43.36 -43.59 29.18
C ALA A 284 42.41 -44.77 28.96
N LEU A 285 41.37 -44.65 28.13
CA LEU A 285 40.30 -45.65 28.05
C LEU A 285 39.80 -45.87 26.62
N THR A 286 40.16 -46.99 26.01
CA THR A 286 39.69 -47.43 24.69
C THR A 286 38.74 -48.62 24.85
N ALA A 287 37.51 -48.55 24.32
CA ALA A 287 36.64 -49.72 24.31
C ALA A 287 35.60 -49.71 23.21
N PHE A 288 35.15 -50.87 22.72
CA PHE A 288 34.10 -50.91 21.69
C PHE A 288 32.76 -50.37 22.24
N VAL A 289 32.33 -50.84 23.43
CA VAL A 289 31.13 -50.35 24.14
C VAL A 289 31.47 -49.85 25.54
N LYS A 290 30.95 -48.68 25.92
CA LYS A 290 30.96 -48.18 27.32
C LYS A 290 29.56 -47.85 27.81
N ILE A 291 29.15 -48.42 28.95
CA ILE A 291 27.85 -48.18 29.60
C ILE A 291 28.11 -47.67 31.02
N SER A 292 27.56 -46.49 31.38
CA SER A 292 27.75 -45.95 32.73
C SER A 292 26.80 -44.83 33.13
N ASP A 293 26.30 -44.78 34.37
CA ASP A 293 25.48 -43.62 34.81
C ASP A 293 26.25 -42.29 34.67
N ARG A 294 27.56 -42.27 34.93
CA ARG A 294 28.37 -41.03 34.83
C ARG A 294 29.73 -41.25 34.19
N ILE A 295 29.95 -40.58 33.06
CA ILE A 295 31.25 -40.54 32.36
C ILE A 295 31.88 -39.14 32.51
N SER A 296 33.14 -39.08 32.95
CA SER A 296 33.92 -37.84 33.08
C SER A 296 35.30 -37.95 32.42
N ALA A 297 35.61 -37.04 31.49
CA ALA A 297 36.79 -37.10 30.63
C ALA A 297 37.62 -35.81 30.67
N SER A 298 38.96 -35.90 30.74
CA SER A 298 39.87 -34.74 30.62
C SER A 298 41.18 -35.03 29.87
N GLY A 299 41.52 -34.24 28.84
CA GLY A 299 42.56 -34.63 27.84
C GLY A 299 42.12 -35.86 27.03
N ASN A 300 42.93 -36.46 26.15
CA ASN A 300 42.63 -37.59 25.22
C ASN A 300 42.07 -38.90 25.84
N ALA A 301 41.03 -38.81 26.66
CA ALA A 301 40.57 -39.79 27.65
C ALA A 301 39.87 -41.02 27.09
N PHE A 302 39.00 -40.86 26.11
CA PHE A 302 38.10 -41.92 25.68
C PHE A 302 38.05 -42.10 24.17
N THR A 303 38.23 -43.34 23.73
CA THR A 303 37.87 -43.77 22.38
C THR A 303 36.87 -44.91 22.48
N ALA A 304 35.75 -44.84 21.76
CA ALA A 304 34.80 -45.94 21.68
C ALA A 304 34.02 -46.00 20.37
N CYS A 305 33.38 -47.14 20.07
CA CYS A 305 32.37 -47.17 19.01
C CYS A 305 31.02 -46.70 19.57
N VAL A 306 30.60 -47.20 20.73
CA VAL A 306 29.34 -46.84 21.40
C VAL A 306 29.59 -46.40 22.85
N MET A 307 29.01 -45.26 23.26
CA MET A 307 28.94 -44.84 24.66
C MET A 307 27.51 -44.53 25.09
N ILE A 308 27.06 -45.15 26.19
CA ILE A 308 25.74 -44.98 26.79
C ILE A 308 25.93 -44.48 28.22
N SER A 309 25.28 -43.37 28.59
CA SER A 309 25.39 -42.82 29.95
C SER A 309 24.27 -41.90 30.40
N ASP A 310 23.91 -41.83 31.68
CA ASP A 310 22.99 -40.76 32.13
C ASP A 310 23.63 -39.37 32.04
N ARG A 311 24.92 -39.24 32.34
CA ARG A 311 25.64 -37.96 32.30
C ARG A 311 27.05 -38.10 31.76
N CYS A 312 27.32 -37.47 30.63
CA CYS A 312 28.66 -37.35 30.06
C CYS A 312 29.22 -35.92 30.23
N SER A 313 30.44 -35.78 30.78
CA SER A 313 31.16 -34.51 30.84
C SER A 313 32.58 -34.64 30.28
N ALA A 314 32.94 -33.77 29.34
CA ALA A 314 34.23 -33.80 28.66
C ALA A 314 34.91 -32.42 28.65
N ARG A 315 36.22 -32.40 28.92
CA ARG A 315 37.07 -31.19 28.81
C ARG A 315 38.38 -31.43 28.06
N GLY A 316 38.77 -30.53 27.16
CA GLY A 316 40.02 -30.66 26.38
C GLY A 316 39.79 -31.40 25.07
N TYR A 317 40.66 -32.34 24.65
CA TYR A 317 40.48 -33.23 23.48
C TYR A 317 39.99 -34.61 23.91
N ALA A 318 38.80 -34.74 24.50
CA ALA A 318 38.60 -35.82 25.48
C ALA A 318 37.86 -37.08 25.04
N VAL A 319 37.02 -37.02 24.02
CA VAL A 319 36.19 -38.15 23.65
C VAL A 319 36.06 -38.26 22.14
N THR A 320 36.28 -39.47 21.64
CA THR A 320 35.98 -39.88 20.27
C THR A 320 35.05 -41.09 20.33
N ALA A 321 33.85 -40.98 19.77
CA ALA A 321 32.86 -42.05 19.73
C ALA A 321 32.17 -42.13 18.36
N CYS A 322 31.79 -43.30 17.85
CA CYS A 322 30.90 -43.32 16.66
C CYS A 322 29.48 -42.91 17.06
N VAL A 323 28.96 -43.49 18.15
CA VAL A 323 27.63 -43.20 18.71
C VAL A 323 27.74 -42.84 20.19
N MET A 324 27.11 -41.73 20.60
CA MET A 324 26.99 -41.31 21.99
C MET A 324 25.53 -41.10 22.37
N ILE A 325 25.04 -41.85 23.35
CA ILE A 325 23.69 -41.74 23.88
C ILE A 325 23.79 -41.31 25.35
N SER A 326 23.19 -40.18 25.70
CA SER A 326 23.19 -39.76 27.10
C SER A 326 22.05 -38.84 27.50
N HIS A 327 21.48 -38.97 28.70
CA HIS A 327 20.48 -38.01 29.17
C HIS A 327 21.06 -36.56 29.24
N ARG A 328 22.35 -36.37 29.59
CA ARG A 328 22.99 -35.05 29.59
C ARG A 328 24.44 -35.08 29.12
N ILE A 329 24.76 -34.23 28.15
CA ILE A 329 26.13 -34.04 27.63
C ILE A 329 26.63 -32.62 27.91
N SER A 330 27.81 -32.50 28.50
CA SER A 330 28.47 -31.21 28.79
C SER A 330 29.90 -31.20 28.30
N ALA A 331 30.21 -30.29 27.35
CA ALA A 331 31.50 -30.20 26.69
C ALA A 331 32.12 -28.79 26.84
N SER A 332 33.41 -28.73 27.14
CA SER A 332 34.19 -27.47 27.14
C SER A 332 35.57 -27.66 26.52
N GLY A 333 35.93 -26.81 25.54
CA GLY A 333 37.12 -27.00 24.69
C GLY A 333 36.82 -27.90 23.48
N ASN A 334 37.86 -28.40 22.79
CA ASN A 334 37.77 -29.30 21.62
C ASN A 334 37.36 -30.73 22.00
N ALA A 335 36.27 -30.91 22.74
CA ALA A 335 36.11 -32.01 23.68
C ALA A 335 35.47 -33.29 23.15
N LEU A 336 34.67 -33.20 22.10
CA LEU A 336 33.88 -34.32 21.61
C LEU A 336 33.97 -34.40 20.09
N THR A 337 34.24 -35.60 19.60
CA THR A 337 34.12 -36.00 18.20
C THR A 337 33.20 -37.20 18.12
N ALA A 338 32.06 -37.08 17.45
CA ALA A 338 31.19 -38.23 17.23
C ALA A 338 30.36 -38.18 15.94
N CYS A 339 30.13 -39.32 15.30
CA CYS A 339 29.23 -39.36 14.15
C CYS A 339 27.79 -39.06 14.58
N ILE A 340 27.30 -39.70 15.65
CA ILE A 340 25.93 -39.54 16.15
C ILE A 340 25.93 -39.21 17.64
N MET A 341 25.19 -38.15 18.02
CA MET A 341 24.98 -37.75 19.42
C MET A 341 23.48 -37.63 19.74
N ILE A 342 23.00 -38.42 20.69
CA ILE A 342 21.60 -38.45 21.14
C ILE A 342 21.54 -38.06 22.62
N SER A 343 20.81 -37.00 22.95
CA SER A 343 20.70 -36.56 24.36
C SER A 343 19.53 -35.64 24.67
N ASP A 344 18.90 -35.75 25.84
CA ASP A 344 17.88 -34.75 26.24
C ASP A 344 18.46 -33.34 26.38
N ARG A 345 19.72 -33.20 26.80
CA ARG A 345 20.37 -31.89 26.96
C ARG A 345 21.84 -31.89 26.59
N ILE A 346 22.19 -31.06 25.61
CA ILE A 346 23.57 -30.81 25.19
C ILE A 346 23.97 -29.37 25.56
N SER A 347 25.08 -29.22 26.26
CA SER A 347 25.67 -27.91 26.60
C SER A 347 27.13 -27.85 26.16
N ALA A 348 27.42 -27.04 25.13
CA ALA A 348 28.75 -26.87 24.57
C ALA A 348 29.29 -25.44 24.77
N ARG A 349 30.52 -25.33 25.29
CA ARG A 349 31.28 -24.05 25.42
C ARG A 349 32.57 -24.00 24.57
N GLY A 350 32.85 -25.01 23.77
CA GLY A 350 34.01 -25.10 22.85
C GLY A 350 33.73 -26.11 21.73
N ASN A 351 34.65 -26.29 20.78
CA ASN A 351 34.39 -27.03 19.54
C ASN A 351 33.98 -28.50 19.81
N VAL A 352 32.78 -28.84 19.39
CA VAL A 352 32.27 -30.20 19.26
C VAL A 352 32.00 -30.41 17.78
N LEU A 353 32.68 -31.40 17.20
CA LEU A 353 32.53 -31.77 15.79
C LEU A 353 31.73 -33.05 15.73
N THR A 354 30.60 -33.01 15.05
CA THR A 354 29.75 -34.18 14.86
C THR A 354 29.18 -34.23 13.45
N GLU A 355 28.65 -35.35 13.01
CA GLU A 355 27.83 -35.39 11.79
C GLU A 355 26.35 -35.13 12.14
N CYS A 356 25.82 -35.82 13.15
CA CYS A 356 24.41 -35.78 13.53
C CYS A 356 24.20 -35.53 15.03
N ILE A 357 23.31 -34.60 15.37
CA ILE A 357 22.88 -34.31 16.74
C ILE A 357 21.36 -34.40 16.85
N ILE A 358 20.88 -35.18 17.82
CA ILE A 358 19.47 -35.31 18.19
C ILE A 358 19.34 -34.95 19.66
N SER A 359 18.60 -33.89 19.98
CA SER A 359 18.45 -33.46 21.37
C SER A 359 17.21 -32.67 21.72
N GLU A 360 16.55 -32.92 22.84
CA GLU A 360 15.45 -32.05 23.32
C GLU A 360 15.91 -30.59 23.53
N ARG A 361 17.15 -30.36 23.96
CA ARG A 361 17.67 -29.00 24.21
C ARG A 361 19.17 -28.86 23.97
N ILE A 362 19.52 -27.97 23.06
CA ILE A 362 20.91 -27.60 22.73
C ILE A 362 21.22 -26.18 23.24
N ILE A 363 22.32 -26.04 23.99
CA ILE A 363 22.85 -24.76 24.45
C ILE A 363 24.32 -24.62 23.99
N ALA A 364 24.58 -23.63 23.15
CA ALA A 364 25.89 -23.42 22.53
C ALA A 364 26.45 -22.02 22.85
N ARG A 365 27.71 -21.91 23.28
CA ARG A 365 28.40 -20.63 23.50
C ARG A 365 29.83 -20.65 22.97
N GLY A 366 30.26 -19.60 22.26
CA GLY A 366 31.63 -19.50 21.71
C GLY A 366 31.73 -20.07 20.29
N ASN A 367 32.86 -20.68 19.90
CA ASN A 367 32.97 -21.59 18.75
C ASN A 367 32.62 -22.98 19.26
N ALA A 368 31.39 -23.46 19.07
CA ALA A 368 30.87 -24.55 19.91
C ALA A 368 30.46 -25.82 19.17
N LEU A 369 29.72 -25.74 18.06
CA LEU A 369 29.11 -26.93 17.48
C LEU A 369 29.11 -26.86 15.96
N THR A 370 29.66 -27.89 15.32
CA THR A 370 29.57 -28.11 13.87
C THR A 370 28.95 -29.46 13.62
N ALA A 371 27.88 -29.49 12.83
CA ALA A 371 27.13 -30.70 12.50
C ALA A 371 26.63 -30.69 11.06
N CYS A 372 26.51 -31.83 10.40
CA CYS A 372 25.77 -31.91 9.14
C CYS A 372 24.27 -31.69 9.41
N VAL A 373 23.71 -32.40 10.39
CA VAL A 373 22.28 -32.35 10.76
C VAL A 373 22.10 -32.15 12.26
N MET A 374 21.22 -31.21 12.65
CA MET A 374 20.80 -31.01 14.03
C MET A 374 19.28 -31.01 14.16
N THR A 375 18.74 -31.90 14.99
CA THR A 375 17.32 -31.93 15.35
C THR A 375 17.15 -31.64 16.83
N SER A 376 16.30 -30.67 17.18
CA SER A 376 16.09 -30.32 18.59
C SER A 376 14.78 -29.68 18.97
N GLY A 377 14.22 -30.00 20.14
CA GLY A 377 13.08 -29.26 20.68
C GLY A 377 13.37 -27.76 20.88
N ARG A 378 14.56 -27.41 21.40
CA ARG A 378 14.98 -26.01 21.62
C ARG A 378 16.49 -25.80 21.45
N ILE A 379 16.85 -24.81 20.63
CA ILE A 379 18.24 -24.38 20.41
C ILE A 379 18.47 -22.97 20.97
N SER A 380 19.52 -22.81 21.78
CA SER A 380 19.97 -21.49 22.27
C SER A 380 21.46 -21.29 22.02
N ALA A 381 21.82 -20.28 21.22
CA ALA A 381 23.20 -20.07 20.78
C ALA A 381 23.69 -18.62 20.99
N ARG A 382 24.95 -18.45 21.38
CA ARG A 382 25.59 -17.13 21.58
C ARG A 382 27.08 -17.13 21.20
N GLY A 383 27.54 -16.16 20.41
CA GLY A 383 28.93 -16.12 19.89
C GLY A 383 29.01 -16.69 18.48
N ASN A 384 30.10 -17.34 18.06
CA ASN A 384 30.26 -18.04 16.77
C ASN A 384 29.82 -19.52 16.87
N ALA A 385 28.58 -19.75 17.33
CA ALA A 385 28.27 -20.95 18.10
C ALA A 385 27.88 -22.20 17.31
N LEU A 386 27.24 -22.07 16.15
CA LEU A 386 26.65 -23.19 15.42
C LEU A 386 26.91 -23.08 13.91
N THR A 387 27.42 -24.15 13.33
CA THR A 387 27.48 -24.32 11.87
C THR A 387 26.85 -25.65 11.48
N ALA A 388 25.88 -25.63 10.57
CA ALA A 388 25.32 -26.87 10.04
C ALA A 388 24.84 -26.81 8.60
N VAL A 389 24.60 -27.98 7.99
CA VAL A 389 23.91 -28.02 6.70
C VAL A 389 22.41 -27.90 6.93
N VAL A 390 21.85 -28.67 7.88
CA VAL A 390 20.42 -28.69 8.19
C VAL A 390 20.17 -28.55 9.69
N ILE A 391 19.24 -27.67 10.05
CA ILE A 391 18.72 -27.52 11.42
C ILE A 391 17.21 -27.63 11.42
N VAL A 392 16.67 -28.54 12.24
CA VAL A 392 15.24 -28.65 12.51
C VAL A 392 15.00 -28.45 14.00
N SER A 393 14.21 -27.45 14.39
CA SER A 393 13.93 -27.23 15.81
C SER A 393 12.61 -26.57 16.13
N GLY A 394 11.91 -26.97 17.19
CA GLY A 394 10.70 -26.28 17.63
C GLY A 394 10.94 -24.79 17.97
N ARG A 395 12.07 -24.45 18.61
CA ARG A 395 12.42 -23.04 18.91
C ARG A 395 13.91 -22.76 18.82
N ILE A 396 14.27 -21.71 18.09
CA ILE A 396 15.64 -21.22 17.92
C ILE A 396 15.79 -19.81 18.51
N SER A 397 16.74 -19.63 19.44
CA SER A 397 17.06 -18.33 20.05
C SER A 397 18.55 -18.03 19.96
N VAL A 398 18.92 -17.00 19.18
CA VAL A 398 20.31 -16.70 18.85
C VAL A 398 20.73 -15.26 19.16
N ARG A 399 22.00 -15.06 19.54
CA ARG A 399 22.57 -13.73 19.84
C ARG A 399 24.05 -13.60 19.45
N GLY A 400 24.44 -12.52 18.75
CA GLY A 400 25.80 -12.38 18.18
C GLY A 400 25.95 -13.22 16.91
N TYR A 401 27.17 -13.54 16.44
CA TYR A 401 27.45 -14.33 15.22
C TYR A 401 27.09 -15.83 15.25
N ALA A 402 25.87 -16.14 15.71
CA ALA A 402 25.56 -17.39 16.38
C ALA A 402 25.35 -18.61 15.51
N LEU A 403 24.87 -18.46 14.27
CA LEU A 403 24.38 -19.61 13.54
C LEU A 403 24.51 -19.41 12.01
N ALA A 404 25.22 -20.34 11.36
CA ALA A 404 25.21 -20.49 9.91
C ALA A 404 24.62 -21.86 9.54
N ALA A 405 23.59 -21.89 8.68
CA ALA A 405 22.94 -23.10 8.21
C ALA A 405 22.73 -23.09 6.69
N GLY A 406 22.70 -24.23 6.02
CA GLY A 406 22.14 -24.30 4.67
C GLY A 406 20.61 -24.11 4.73
N VAL A 407 19.95 -25.01 5.45
CA VAL A 407 18.50 -25.06 5.66
C VAL A 407 18.16 -24.98 7.14
N MET A 408 17.17 -24.17 7.49
CA MET A 408 16.66 -24.05 8.86
C MET A 408 15.13 -24.12 8.88
N ILE A 409 14.59 -25.07 9.64
CA ILE A 409 13.16 -25.28 9.82
C ILE A 409 12.83 -25.15 11.31
N SER A 410 11.91 -24.25 11.68
CA SER A 410 11.53 -24.07 13.08
C SER A 410 10.18 -23.41 13.31
N ASP A 411 9.40 -23.82 14.31
CA ASP A 411 8.15 -23.10 14.63
C ASP A 411 8.43 -21.63 15.02
N ARG A 412 9.55 -21.34 15.71
CA ARG A 412 9.90 -19.97 16.13
C ARG A 412 11.39 -19.67 16.12
N ILE A 413 11.76 -18.63 15.39
CA ILE A 413 13.13 -18.10 15.33
C ILE A 413 13.19 -16.69 15.95
N SER A 414 14.08 -16.50 16.93
CA SER A 414 14.35 -15.20 17.55
C SER A 414 15.83 -14.85 17.48
N ALA A 415 16.18 -13.78 16.78
CA ALA A 415 17.55 -13.34 16.55
C ALA A 415 17.86 -11.93 17.08
N ARG A 416 19.07 -11.74 17.64
CA ARG A 416 19.61 -10.44 18.07
C ARG A 416 21.08 -10.24 17.65
N GLY A 417 21.37 -9.18 16.89
CA GLY A 417 22.70 -8.93 16.28
C GLY A 417 22.93 -9.79 15.04
N ASN A 418 24.17 -9.80 14.50
CA ASN A 418 24.65 -10.51 13.29
C ASN A 418 24.46 -12.04 13.32
N ALA A 419 23.24 -12.54 13.51
CA ALA A 419 23.03 -13.83 14.18
C ALA A 419 22.63 -15.03 13.34
N LEU A 420 22.17 -14.81 12.13
CA LEU A 420 21.71 -15.86 11.24
C LEU A 420 22.33 -15.66 9.87
N ARG A 421 22.82 -16.75 9.30
CA ARG A 421 23.13 -16.87 7.88
C ARG A 421 22.54 -18.18 7.38
N ALA A 422 21.53 -18.10 6.53
CA ALA A 422 20.92 -19.28 5.93
C ALA A 422 20.50 -19.08 4.48
N ILE A 423 20.62 -20.14 3.68
CA ILE A 423 20.15 -20.14 2.29
C ILE A 423 18.62 -20.21 2.27
N LEU A 424 18.05 -21.13 3.06
CA LEU A 424 16.60 -21.34 3.21
C LEU A 424 16.19 -21.31 4.70
N MET A 425 15.21 -20.47 5.04
CA MET A 425 14.56 -20.44 6.35
C MET A 425 13.05 -20.64 6.22
N ILE A 426 12.52 -21.61 6.95
CA ILE A 426 11.09 -21.91 7.06
C ILE A 426 10.69 -21.84 8.53
N SER A 427 9.71 -21.00 8.89
CA SER A 427 9.25 -20.89 10.27
C SER A 427 7.89 -20.26 10.43
N ASP A 428 7.03 -20.71 11.35
CA ASP A 428 5.76 -20.02 11.62
C ASP A 428 6.00 -18.57 12.08
N ARG A 429 7.06 -18.30 12.85
CA ARG A 429 7.37 -16.94 13.33
C ARG A 429 8.86 -16.61 13.38
N ILE A 430 9.22 -15.53 12.70
CA ILE A 430 10.56 -14.94 12.72
C ILE A 430 10.54 -13.57 13.39
N SER A 431 11.36 -13.40 14.43
CA SER A 431 11.55 -12.12 15.14
C SER A 431 13.03 -11.71 15.16
N ALA A 432 13.38 -10.64 14.45
CA ALA A 432 14.76 -10.14 14.37
C ALA A 432 14.90 -8.72 14.95
N ARG A 433 15.95 -8.49 15.75
CA ARG A 433 16.39 -7.17 16.19
C ARG A 433 17.89 -7.01 15.88
N SER A 434 18.24 -6.10 14.96
CA SER A 434 19.60 -5.95 14.38
C SER A 434 19.99 -7.05 13.37
N ASN A 435 21.14 -6.91 12.67
CA ASN A 435 21.35 -7.55 11.36
C ASN A 435 21.25 -9.08 11.42
N ALA A 436 20.28 -9.69 10.75
CA ALA A 436 20.26 -11.12 10.48
C ALA A 436 20.15 -11.28 8.96
N HIS A 437 20.90 -12.21 8.37
CA HIS A 437 20.99 -12.33 6.91
C HIS A 437 20.39 -13.66 6.48
N ALA A 438 19.41 -13.62 5.59
CA ALA A 438 19.04 -14.75 4.75
C ALA A 438 19.69 -14.50 3.38
N GLU A 439 20.39 -15.49 2.83
CA GLU A 439 21.07 -15.29 1.55
C GLU A 439 20.10 -15.40 0.37
N ARG A 440 19.11 -16.32 0.40
CA ARG A 440 18.19 -16.52 -0.73
C ARG A 440 16.70 -16.46 -0.36
N VAL A 441 16.19 -17.39 0.45
CA VAL A 441 14.72 -17.56 0.63
C VAL A 441 14.32 -17.60 2.11
N MET A 442 13.24 -16.87 2.44
CA MET A 442 12.61 -16.88 3.76
C MET A 442 11.09 -17.06 3.63
N ILE A 443 10.56 -18.10 4.27
CA ILE A 443 9.12 -18.42 4.30
C ILE A 443 8.66 -18.43 5.75
N SER A 444 7.63 -17.64 6.08
CA SER A 444 7.09 -17.61 7.43
C SER A 444 5.69 -17.05 7.55
N ASP A 445 4.79 -17.61 8.36
CA ASP A 445 3.47 -16.98 8.58
C ASP A 445 3.61 -15.55 9.13
N ARG A 446 4.60 -15.28 10.00
CA ARG A 446 4.82 -13.94 10.57
C ARG A 446 6.28 -13.54 10.70
N ILE A 447 6.63 -12.44 10.04
CA ILE A 447 7.95 -11.79 10.14
C ILE A 447 7.82 -10.47 10.90
N SER A 448 8.63 -10.30 11.96
CA SER A 448 8.71 -9.06 12.74
C SER A 448 10.16 -8.59 12.87
N ALA A 449 10.47 -7.41 12.33
CA ALA A 449 11.82 -6.87 12.29
C ALA A 449 11.94 -5.43 12.82
N ARG A 450 13.04 -5.14 13.54
CA ARG A 450 13.35 -3.80 14.06
C ARG A 450 14.85 -3.45 13.99
N GLY A 451 15.19 -2.27 13.49
CA GLY A 451 16.58 -1.82 13.22
C GLY A 451 17.11 -2.36 11.89
N ASN A 452 18.41 -2.27 11.55
CA ASN A 452 18.98 -2.98 10.39
C ASN A 452 18.82 -4.49 10.59
N ALA A 453 17.76 -5.15 10.10
CA ALA A 453 17.33 -6.42 10.70
C ALA A 453 17.31 -7.64 9.77
N LEU A 454 16.76 -7.59 8.56
CA LEU A 454 16.79 -8.74 7.64
C LEU A 454 17.08 -8.35 6.20
N THR A 455 17.93 -9.14 5.54
CA THR A 455 18.11 -9.11 4.09
C THR A 455 17.73 -10.49 3.55
N ALA A 456 17.03 -10.55 2.42
CA ALA A 456 16.71 -11.80 1.72
C ALA A 456 16.68 -11.55 0.20
N GLY A 457 16.78 -12.60 -0.62
CA GLY A 457 16.35 -12.50 -2.01
C GLY A 457 14.82 -12.47 -2.06
N VAL A 458 14.20 -13.58 -1.68
CA VAL A 458 12.75 -13.78 -1.68
C VAL A 458 12.22 -13.91 -0.25
N MET A 459 11.16 -13.17 0.06
CA MET A 459 10.46 -13.22 1.35
C MET A 459 8.97 -13.49 1.13
N ILE A 460 8.47 -14.60 1.68
CA ILE A 460 7.06 -15.01 1.60
C ILE A 460 6.50 -15.09 3.01
N SER A 461 5.41 -14.38 3.30
CA SER A 461 4.80 -14.39 4.62
C SER A 461 3.37 -13.90 4.67
N ASP A 462 2.46 -14.52 5.42
CA ASP A 462 1.10 -13.96 5.61
C ASP A 462 1.15 -12.55 6.23
N ARG A 463 2.13 -12.28 7.10
CA ARG A 463 2.24 -10.98 7.77
C ARG A 463 3.67 -10.50 8.03
N ILE A 464 3.98 -9.33 7.48
CA ILE A 464 5.25 -8.63 7.68
C ILE A 464 5.05 -7.37 8.53
N ILE A 465 5.84 -7.23 9.60
CA ILE A 465 5.86 -6.03 10.46
C ILE A 465 7.30 -5.49 10.58
N ALA A 466 7.51 -4.25 10.17
CA ALA A 466 8.84 -3.66 10.04
C ALA A 466 8.94 -2.25 10.66
N ARG A 467 10.00 -1.99 11.45
CA ARG A 467 10.28 -0.67 12.07
C ARG A 467 11.76 -0.26 12.03
N GLY A 468 12.06 0.97 11.62
CA GLY A 468 13.46 1.43 11.42
C GLY A 468 14.02 0.89 10.10
N ASN A 469 15.34 0.77 9.88
CA ASN A 469 15.94 0.20 8.66
C ASN A 469 15.73 -1.34 8.50
N ALA A 470 14.49 -1.82 8.57
CA ALA A 470 14.16 -3.20 8.94
C ALA A 470 14.45 -4.30 7.92
N LEU A 471 13.90 -4.24 6.70
CA LEU A 471 14.04 -5.33 5.73
C LEU A 471 14.49 -4.83 4.36
N THR A 472 15.28 -5.65 3.68
CA THR A 472 15.58 -5.50 2.25
C THR A 472 15.35 -6.83 1.54
N ALA A 473 14.65 -6.79 0.40
CA ALA A 473 14.38 -7.97 -0.42
C ALA A 473 14.47 -7.65 -1.92
N THR A 474 14.71 -8.63 -2.78
CA THR A 474 14.45 -8.45 -4.22
C THR A 474 12.96 -8.65 -4.49
N VAL A 475 12.33 -9.66 -3.88
CA VAL A 475 10.91 -9.98 -4.00
C VAL A 475 10.29 -10.19 -2.62
N MET A 476 9.15 -9.53 -2.37
CA MET A 476 8.37 -9.67 -1.13
C MET A 476 6.92 -9.97 -1.45
N ILE A 477 6.41 -11.10 -0.96
CA ILE A 477 5.02 -11.56 -1.12
C ILE A 477 4.40 -11.72 0.26
N SER A 478 3.29 -11.04 0.52
CA SER A 478 2.62 -11.13 1.82
C SER A 478 1.17 -10.69 1.82
N ASP A 479 0.26 -11.38 2.49
CA ASP A 479 -1.12 -10.88 2.61
C ASP A 479 -1.17 -9.51 3.30
N ARG A 480 -0.31 -9.27 4.31
CA ARG A 480 -0.32 -8.01 5.07
C ARG A 480 1.06 -7.48 5.43
N ILE A 481 1.36 -6.28 4.92
CA ILE A 481 2.60 -5.54 5.23
C ILE A 481 2.29 -4.31 6.10
N SER A 482 3.02 -4.15 7.20
CA SER A 482 2.95 -2.98 8.09
C SER A 482 4.34 -2.40 8.38
N ALA A 483 4.61 -1.21 7.87
CA ALA A 483 5.94 -0.58 7.85
C ALA A 483 5.96 0.82 8.51
N ARG A 484 6.99 1.12 9.32
CA ARG A 484 7.17 2.44 9.97
C ARG A 484 8.64 2.89 10.09
N GLY A 485 8.95 4.15 9.75
CA GLY A 485 10.35 4.65 9.67
C GLY A 485 10.99 4.21 8.36
N ASN A 486 12.31 4.10 8.22
CA ASN A 486 12.97 3.60 6.98
C ASN A 486 12.79 2.07 6.75
N ALA A 487 11.56 1.56 6.79
CA ALA A 487 11.23 0.16 7.07
C ALA A 487 11.62 -0.90 6.04
N LEU A 488 11.26 -0.73 4.77
CA LEU A 488 11.43 -1.76 3.75
C LEU A 488 11.95 -1.20 2.44
N ALA A 489 12.85 -1.94 1.80
CA ALA A 489 13.19 -1.76 0.39
C ALA A 489 13.00 -3.09 -0.36
N ALA A 490 12.24 -3.07 -1.46
CA ALA A 490 12.01 -4.23 -2.32
C ALA A 490 12.22 -3.88 -3.79
N GLY A 491 12.60 -4.84 -4.64
CA GLY A 491 12.41 -4.68 -6.08
C GLY A 491 10.93 -4.78 -6.42
N VAL A 492 10.34 -5.93 -6.10
CA VAL A 492 8.92 -6.26 -6.31
C VAL A 492 8.24 -6.51 -4.96
N MET A 493 7.08 -5.88 -4.74
CA MET A 493 6.24 -6.08 -3.56
C MET A 493 4.81 -6.44 -3.98
N ILE A 494 4.33 -7.61 -3.54
CA ILE A 494 2.96 -8.09 -3.80
C ILE A 494 2.29 -8.34 -2.47
N SER A 495 1.13 -7.70 -2.22
CA SER A 495 0.42 -7.87 -0.96
C SER A 495 -1.04 -7.48 -1.01
N ASP A 496 -1.97 -8.25 -0.44
CA ASP A 496 -3.38 -7.81 -0.37
C ASP A 496 -3.52 -6.48 0.38
N ARG A 497 -2.70 -6.23 1.41
CA ARG A 497 -2.80 -5.01 2.21
C ARG A 497 -1.47 -4.46 2.70
N ILE A 498 -1.21 -3.20 2.34
CA ILE A 498 -0.02 -2.45 2.74
C ILE A 498 -0.40 -1.27 3.65
N ILE A 499 0.28 -1.13 4.80
CA ILE A 499 0.13 0.01 5.72
C ILE A 499 1.51 0.62 6.00
N ALA A 500 1.71 1.89 5.62
CA ALA A 500 3.00 2.57 5.62
C ALA A 500 2.96 3.92 6.37
N ARG A 501 3.94 4.18 7.25
CA ARG A 501 4.06 5.45 8.00
C ARG A 501 5.49 6.00 8.12
N GLY A 502 5.71 7.29 7.83
CA GLY A 502 7.08 7.87 7.76
C GLY A 502 7.81 7.36 6.51
N ASN A 503 9.14 7.40 6.39
CA ASN A 503 9.90 6.91 5.21
C ASN A 503 9.84 5.36 4.97
N ALA A 504 8.64 4.77 5.01
CA ALA A 504 8.39 3.34 5.24
C ALA A 504 8.84 2.40 4.14
N LEU A 505 8.63 2.74 2.88
CA LEU A 505 8.69 1.75 1.80
C LEU A 505 9.33 2.36 0.54
N LYS A 506 10.24 1.60 -0.05
CA LYS A 506 10.80 1.86 -1.38
C LYS A 506 10.64 0.61 -2.25
N SER A 507 10.04 0.75 -3.42
CA SER A 507 9.86 -0.33 -4.39
C SER A 507 10.13 0.11 -5.82
N ILE A 508 10.47 -0.82 -6.71
CA ILE A 508 10.36 -0.57 -8.16
C ILE A 508 8.91 -0.79 -8.56
N PHE A 509 8.37 -1.97 -8.21
CA PHE A 509 7.03 -2.40 -8.57
C PHE A 509 6.23 -2.82 -7.33
N LEU A 510 4.99 -2.34 -7.21
CA LEU A 510 4.14 -2.59 -6.06
C LEU A 510 2.71 -2.92 -6.51
N ILE A 511 2.26 -4.14 -6.20
CA ILE A 511 0.88 -4.61 -6.41
C ILE A 511 0.23 -4.82 -5.06
N SER A 512 -0.97 -4.27 -4.86
CA SER A 512 -1.75 -4.55 -3.67
C SER A 512 -3.23 -4.25 -3.80
N ASP A 513 -4.14 -5.04 -3.24
CA ASP A 513 -5.56 -4.67 -3.23
C ASP A 513 -5.81 -3.37 -2.44
N TRP A 514 -5.00 -3.08 -1.40
CA TRP A 514 -5.20 -1.90 -0.54
C TRP A 514 -3.92 -1.33 0.09
N ILE A 515 -3.50 -0.15 -0.39
CA ILE A 515 -2.35 0.65 0.10
C ILE A 515 -2.73 1.86 0.97
N SER A 516 -2.48 1.81 2.29
CA SER A 516 -2.67 2.92 3.24
C SER A 516 -1.37 3.62 3.64
N ALA A 517 -1.23 4.91 3.30
CA ALA A 517 0.02 5.67 3.42
C ALA A 517 -0.13 6.95 4.26
N ARG A 518 0.80 7.24 5.19
CA ARG A 518 0.84 8.50 5.97
C ARG A 518 2.24 9.06 6.23
N GLY A 519 2.45 10.36 6.01
CA GLY A 519 3.79 10.99 6.06
C GLY A 519 4.58 10.66 4.78
N ASN A 520 5.92 10.71 4.75
CA ASN A 520 6.74 10.32 3.58
C ASN A 520 6.72 8.80 3.29
N ALA A 521 5.54 8.18 3.16
CA ALA A 521 5.29 6.73 3.31
C ALA A 521 6.01 5.83 2.32
N LEU A 522 5.92 6.16 1.03
CA LEU A 522 6.07 5.20 -0.03
C LEU A 522 6.63 5.85 -1.30
N THR A 523 7.63 5.20 -1.89
CA THR A 523 8.21 5.58 -3.17
C THR A 523 8.22 4.36 -4.09
N ALA A 524 7.60 4.47 -5.27
CA ALA A 524 7.52 3.39 -6.27
C ALA A 524 7.82 3.92 -7.67
N ILE A 525 8.18 3.06 -8.63
CA ILE A 525 8.13 3.44 -10.05
C ILE A 525 6.72 3.18 -10.56
N VAL A 526 6.21 1.96 -10.36
CA VAL A 526 4.86 1.55 -10.75
C VAL A 526 4.09 1.04 -9.53
N MET A 527 2.84 1.49 -9.40
CA MET A 527 1.91 1.11 -8.34
C MET A 527 0.57 0.67 -8.93
N ILE A 528 0.15 -0.56 -8.65
CA ILE A 528 -1.14 -1.11 -9.07
C ILE A 528 -1.93 -1.52 -7.83
N SER A 529 -3.15 -1.00 -7.68
CA SER A 529 -3.96 -1.32 -6.50
C SER A 529 -5.45 -1.07 -6.64
N ASP A 530 -6.32 -1.94 -6.17
CA ASP A 530 -7.77 -1.65 -6.19
C ASP A 530 -8.11 -0.40 -5.37
N ARG A 531 -7.44 -0.16 -4.24
CA ARG A 531 -7.69 1.00 -3.36
C ARG A 531 -6.44 1.63 -2.80
N ILE A 532 -6.35 2.95 -2.92
CA ILE A 532 -5.25 3.76 -2.39
C ILE A 532 -5.80 4.85 -1.46
N SER A 533 -5.19 5.00 -0.29
CA SER A 533 -5.53 6.09 0.65
C SER A 533 -4.29 6.70 1.27
N ALA A 534 -4.15 8.01 1.08
CA ALA A 534 -2.90 8.72 1.26
C ALA A 534 -3.11 10.01 2.07
N ARG A 535 -2.26 10.27 3.08
CA ARG A 535 -2.31 11.48 3.93
C ARG A 535 -0.94 12.09 4.23
N GLY A 536 -0.80 13.42 4.11
CA GLY A 536 0.50 14.11 4.23
C GLY A 536 1.36 13.84 2.99
N ASN A 537 2.69 13.87 3.03
CA ASN A 537 3.58 13.57 1.89
C ASN A 537 3.65 12.08 1.49
N ALA A 538 2.50 11.42 1.33
CA ALA A 538 2.31 9.97 1.36
C ALA A 538 3.03 9.15 0.28
N LEU A 539 2.84 9.46 -1.00
CA LEU A 539 3.19 8.60 -2.11
C LEU A 539 3.84 9.40 -3.22
N THR A 540 4.90 8.85 -3.78
CA THR A 540 5.48 9.30 -5.04
C THR A 540 5.63 8.11 -5.97
N ALA A 541 5.05 8.16 -7.16
CA ALA A 541 5.21 7.15 -8.20
C ALA A 541 5.40 7.76 -9.59
N ILE A 542 5.93 7.01 -10.55
CA ILE A 542 5.88 7.44 -11.95
C ILE A 542 4.50 7.12 -12.52
N VAL A 543 4.02 5.90 -12.31
CA VAL A 543 2.72 5.40 -12.79
C VAL A 543 1.91 4.81 -11.63
N MET A 544 0.66 5.24 -11.49
CA MET A 544 -0.32 4.65 -10.57
C MET A 544 -1.59 4.24 -11.31
N ILE A 545 -2.00 2.98 -11.09
CA ILE A 545 -3.23 2.40 -11.62
C ILE A 545 -4.06 1.91 -10.43
N SER A 546 -5.31 2.38 -10.31
CA SER A 546 -6.16 1.97 -9.18
C SER A 546 -7.65 2.16 -9.40
N ASP A 547 -8.52 1.26 -8.97
CA ASP A 547 -9.97 1.51 -9.06
C ASP A 547 -10.40 2.72 -8.22
N ARG A 548 -9.80 2.92 -7.03
CA ARG A 548 -10.17 4.04 -6.14
C ARG A 548 -9.01 4.68 -5.41
N ILE A 549 -8.85 5.99 -5.61
CA ILE A 549 -7.84 6.82 -4.96
C ILE A 549 -8.49 7.84 -4.00
N SER A 550 -8.00 7.91 -2.76
CA SER A 550 -8.41 8.90 -1.76
C SER A 550 -7.21 9.63 -1.12
N ALA A 551 -7.01 10.90 -1.44
CA ALA A 551 -5.85 11.70 -1.04
C ALA A 551 -6.20 12.91 -0.14
N ARG A 552 -5.39 13.20 0.89
CA ARG A 552 -5.57 14.39 1.77
C ARG A 552 -4.27 15.05 2.24
N GLY A 553 -4.15 16.38 2.06
CA GLY A 553 -2.84 17.09 2.17
C GLY A 553 -1.88 16.62 1.07
N ASN A 554 -0.61 17.04 1.03
CA ASN A 554 0.40 16.78 -0.04
C ASN A 554 0.65 15.30 -0.44
N ALA A 555 -0.37 14.54 -0.80
CA ALA A 555 -0.43 13.09 -0.68
C ALA A 555 0.16 12.32 -1.84
N LEU A 556 -0.07 12.75 -3.07
CA LEU A 556 0.35 12.04 -4.26
C LEU A 556 1.12 12.99 -5.18
N ALA A 557 2.30 12.57 -5.64
CA ALA A 557 3.06 13.27 -6.67
C ALA A 557 3.52 12.27 -7.73
N GLU A 558 2.98 12.38 -8.95
CA GLU A 558 3.15 11.38 -10.00
C GLU A 558 3.24 11.96 -11.41
N ILE A 559 3.63 11.12 -12.38
CA ILE A 559 3.56 11.49 -13.79
C ILE A 559 2.21 11.07 -14.39
N VAL A 560 1.82 9.80 -14.23
CA VAL A 560 0.58 9.24 -14.81
C VAL A 560 -0.28 8.57 -13.75
N MET A 561 -1.55 8.96 -13.68
CA MET A 561 -2.55 8.38 -12.78
C MET A 561 -3.78 7.91 -13.56
N ILE A 562 -4.11 6.63 -13.43
CA ILE A 562 -5.29 6.00 -14.05
C ILE A 562 -6.17 5.42 -12.95
N SER A 563 -7.44 5.82 -12.87
CA SER A 563 -8.33 5.31 -11.82
C SER A 563 -9.81 5.46 -12.10
N ASP A 564 -10.67 4.48 -11.78
CA ASP A 564 -12.12 4.69 -11.92
C ASP A 564 -12.64 5.85 -11.06
N ARG A 565 -12.10 6.03 -9.84
CA ARG A 565 -12.54 7.10 -8.93
C ARG A 565 -11.42 7.76 -8.15
N ILE A 566 -11.31 9.09 -8.31
CA ILE A 566 -10.36 9.93 -7.58
C ILE A 566 -11.10 10.88 -6.62
N SER A 567 -10.72 10.87 -5.35
CA SER A 567 -11.23 11.78 -4.31
C SER A 567 -10.09 12.51 -3.58
N ALA A 568 -10.05 13.85 -3.69
CA ALA A 568 -8.93 14.67 -3.23
C ALA A 568 -9.36 15.83 -2.30
N ARG A 569 -8.60 16.10 -1.22
CA ARG A 569 -8.87 17.20 -0.27
C ARG A 569 -7.64 17.93 0.28
N GLY A 570 -7.61 19.27 0.24
CA GLY A 570 -6.39 20.07 0.49
C GLY A 570 -5.37 19.86 -0.64
N ASN A 571 -4.11 20.32 -0.56
CA ASN A 571 -3.07 20.11 -1.59
C ASN A 571 -2.80 18.63 -1.92
N ALA A 572 -3.69 17.91 -2.61
CA ALA A 572 -3.78 16.47 -2.50
C ALA A 572 -2.98 15.68 -3.53
N ILE A 573 -3.08 16.08 -4.79
CA ILE A 573 -2.53 15.31 -5.91
C ILE A 573 -1.90 16.28 -6.93
N THR A 574 -0.68 15.96 -7.32
CA THR A 574 0.01 16.56 -8.46
C THR A 574 0.32 15.45 -9.47
N ALA A 575 -0.19 15.56 -10.69
CA ALA A 575 0.05 14.59 -11.77
C ALA A 575 0.38 15.31 -13.09
N CYS A 576 1.08 14.71 -14.04
CA CYS A 576 1.13 15.25 -15.40
C CYS A 576 -0.14 14.88 -16.18
N VAL A 577 -0.54 13.61 -16.10
CA VAL A 577 -1.71 13.04 -16.79
C VAL A 577 -2.61 12.33 -15.78
N MET A 578 -3.91 12.61 -15.83
CA MET A 578 -4.91 11.97 -14.98
C MET A 578 -6.11 11.50 -15.81
N ILE A 579 -6.37 10.19 -15.78
CA ILE A 579 -7.49 9.54 -16.48
C ILE A 579 -8.39 8.88 -15.44
N SER A 580 -9.68 9.22 -15.42
CA SER A 580 -10.59 8.64 -14.43
C SER A 580 -12.06 8.72 -14.79
N ASP A 581 -12.89 7.71 -14.51
CA ASP A 581 -14.34 7.86 -14.72
C ASP A 581 -14.94 8.97 -13.84
N ARG A 582 -14.47 9.13 -12.59
CA ARG A 582 -15.00 10.14 -11.67
C ARG A 582 -13.95 10.82 -10.82
N ILE A 583 -13.86 12.13 -10.95
CA ILE A 583 -12.99 12.99 -10.14
C ILE A 583 -13.84 13.86 -9.19
N SER A 584 -13.51 13.82 -7.89
CA SER A 584 -14.13 14.67 -6.85
C SER A 584 -13.05 15.38 -6.02
N SER A 585 -13.06 16.71 -6.02
CA SER A 585 -11.99 17.52 -5.41
C SER A 585 -12.51 18.65 -4.51
N ARG A 586 -11.83 18.92 -3.38
CA ARG A 586 -12.20 19.97 -2.42
C ARG A 586 -11.01 20.73 -1.79
N GLY A 587 -11.04 22.06 -1.82
CA GLY A 587 -9.90 22.90 -1.40
C GLY A 587 -8.85 22.97 -2.51
N ASN A 588 -7.57 23.27 -2.25
CA ASN A 588 -6.50 23.28 -3.26
C ASN A 588 -6.13 21.87 -3.75
N ALA A 589 -7.04 21.13 -4.39
CA ALA A 589 -6.99 19.67 -4.42
C ALA A 589 -6.11 19.00 -5.48
N LEU A 590 -6.20 19.43 -6.73
CA LEU A 590 -5.61 18.73 -7.87
C LEU A 590 -4.83 19.70 -8.75
N THR A 591 -3.64 19.30 -9.17
CA THR A 591 -2.88 19.99 -10.21
C THR A 591 -2.50 18.97 -11.28
N ALA A 592 -2.93 19.18 -12.53
CA ALA A 592 -2.53 18.32 -13.64
C ALA A 592 -2.42 19.02 -14.98
N CYS A 593 -1.47 18.62 -15.85
CA CYS A 593 -1.42 19.17 -17.20
C CYS A 593 -2.65 18.73 -18.02
N PHE A 594 -2.95 17.44 -18.01
CA PHE A 594 -4.09 16.85 -18.72
C PHE A 594 -5.01 16.07 -17.78
N MET A 595 -6.32 16.30 -17.89
CA MET A 595 -7.36 15.54 -17.20
C MET A 595 -8.43 15.04 -18.17
N ILE A 596 -8.66 13.74 -18.16
CA ILE A 596 -9.73 13.08 -18.92
C ILE A 596 -10.63 12.34 -17.94
N SER A 597 -11.93 12.66 -17.93
CA SER A 597 -12.87 12.00 -17.02
C SER A 597 -14.32 12.03 -17.44
N ASP A 598 -15.10 10.97 -17.23
CA ASP A 598 -16.55 11.06 -17.48
C ASP A 598 -17.24 12.11 -16.62
N ARG A 599 -16.85 12.26 -15.34
CA ARG A 599 -17.47 13.22 -14.42
C ARG A 599 -16.48 13.90 -13.50
N ILE A 600 -16.46 15.23 -13.52
CA ILE A 600 -15.65 16.07 -12.65
C ILE A 600 -16.54 16.89 -11.72
N SER A 601 -16.29 16.80 -10.40
CA SER A 601 -16.97 17.58 -9.36
C SER A 601 -15.96 18.30 -8.47
N ALA A 602 -16.00 19.63 -8.47
CA ALA A 602 -14.98 20.49 -7.87
C ALA A 602 -15.57 21.53 -6.91
N ARG A 603 -14.99 21.71 -5.70
CA ARG A 603 -15.44 22.70 -4.71
C ARG A 603 -14.30 23.48 -4.00
N GLY A 604 -14.37 24.81 -4.00
CA GLY A 604 -13.26 25.67 -3.53
C GLY A 604 -12.18 25.80 -4.60
N ASN A 605 -10.91 26.10 -4.27
CA ASN A 605 -9.77 26.17 -5.21
C ASN A 605 -9.32 24.81 -5.77
N ALA A 606 -10.26 24.05 -6.31
CA ALA A 606 -10.23 22.60 -6.46
C ALA A 606 -9.20 22.04 -7.44
N ILE A 607 -9.06 22.61 -8.63
CA ILE A 607 -8.33 21.98 -9.72
C ILE A 607 -7.63 23.05 -10.57
N THR A 608 -6.35 22.85 -10.85
CA THR A 608 -5.59 23.62 -11.83
C THR A 608 -5.20 22.68 -12.97
N ALA A 609 -5.58 23.00 -14.20
CA ALA A 609 -5.21 22.20 -15.36
C ALA A 609 -4.87 22.99 -16.62
N CYS A 610 -4.08 22.40 -17.53
CA CYS A 610 -3.93 22.99 -18.86
C CYS A 610 -5.13 22.61 -19.74
N VAL A 611 -5.47 21.32 -19.79
CA VAL A 611 -6.58 20.79 -20.60
C VAL A 611 -7.44 19.82 -19.80
N MET A 612 -8.76 19.98 -19.91
CA MET A 612 -9.77 19.16 -19.25
C MET A 612 -10.82 18.68 -20.26
N ILE A 613 -10.95 17.35 -20.40
CA ILE A 613 -11.94 16.69 -21.26
C ILE A 613 -12.88 15.87 -20.37
N SER A 614 -14.19 16.13 -20.45
CA SER A 614 -15.14 15.37 -19.62
C SER A 614 -16.56 15.34 -20.17
N HIS A 615 -17.30 14.24 -19.99
CA HIS A 615 -18.74 14.26 -20.31
C HIS A 615 -19.51 15.26 -19.41
N ARG A 616 -19.18 15.38 -18.11
CA ARG A 616 -19.87 16.31 -17.20
C ARG A 616 -18.96 16.99 -16.20
N ILE A 617 -19.05 18.32 -16.13
CA ILE A 617 -18.30 19.15 -15.19
C ILE A 617 -19.26 19.92 -14.27
N SER A 618 -19.10 19.76 -12.96
CA SER A 618 -19.88 20.43 -11.92
C SER A 618 -18.99 21.17 -10.92
N VAL A 619 -19.16 22.49 -10.82
CA VAL A 619 -18.20 23.37 -10.15
C VAL A 619 -18.85 24.31 -9.15
N ARG A 620 -18.24 24.50 -7.97
CA ARG A 620 -18.72 25.42 -6.92
C ARG A 620 -17.61 26.20 -6.19
N GLY A 621 -17.62 27.53 -6.26
CA GLY A 621 -16.54 28.39 -5.73
C GLY A 621 -15.29 28.38 -6.63
N ASN A 622 -14.20 29.09 -6.29
CA ASN A 622 -13.02 29.42 -7.12
C ASN A 622 -12.24 28.24 -7.74
N ALA A 623 -12.86 27.41 -8.58
CA ALA A 623 -12.49 26.01 -8.65
C ALA A 623 -11.66 25.53 -9.81
N LEU A 624 -11.81 26.05 -11.03
CA LEU A 624 -11.02 25.55 -12.16
C LEU A 624 -10.34 26.67 -12.98
N THR A 625 -9.09 26.41 -13.35
CA THR A 625 -8.34 27.10 -14.41
C THR A 625 -7.96 26.06 -15.47
N ALA A 626 -8.50 26.16 -16.69
CA ALA A 626 -8.19 25.21 -17.80
C ALA A 626 -8.74 25.62 -19.18
N ILE A 627 -8.30 24.96 -20.24
CA ILE A 627 -9.10 24.72 -21.46
C ILE A 627 -10.10 23.60 -21.15
N VAL A 628 -11.38 23.80 -21.45
CA VAL A 628 -12.46 22.88 -21.07
C VAL A 628 -13.25 22.40 -22.28
N ILE A 629 -13.31 21.09 -22.46
CA ILE A 629 -14.15 20.40 -23.46
C ILE A 629 -15.09 19.46 -22.72
N SER A 630 -16.40 19.69 -22.82
CA SER A 630 -17.37 18.84 -22.11
C SER A 630 -18.79 18.92 -22.62
N ASP A 631 -19.53 17.82 -22.71
CA ASP A 631 -20.95 17.87 -23.11
C ASP A 631 -21.81 18.74 -22.18
N ARG A 632 -21.51 18.77 -20.87
CA ARG A 632 -22.29 19.57 -19.91
C ARG A 632 -21.45 20.22 -18.83
N ILE A 633 -21.57 21.54 -18.72
CA ILE A 633 -20.92 22.35 -17.68
C ILE A 633 -21.97 23.01 -16.79
N SER A 634 -21.87 22.80 -15.48
CA SER A 634 -22.72 23.43 -14.46
C SER A 634 -21.88 24.13 -13.39
N ALA A 635 -22.00 25.44 -13.28
CA ALA A 635 -21.14 26.25 -12.41
C ALA A 635 -21.93 27.18 -11.47
N ARG A 636 -21.48 27.29 -10.20
CA ARG A 636 -22.10 28.15 -9.16
C ARG A 636 -21.08 28.93 -8.31
N GLY A 637 -21.33 30.22 -8.09
CA GLY A 637 -20.37 31.15 -7.46
C GLY A 637 -19.16 31.42 -8.38
N ASN A 638 -18.10 32.08 -7.91
CA ASN A 638 -16.88 32.36 -8.71
C ASN A 638 -16.21 31.07 -9.16
N ALA A 639 -16.59 30.45 -10.26
CA ALA A 639 -16.37 29.02 -10.46
C ALA A 639 -15.23 28.66 -11.42
N LEU A 640 -15.13 29.41 -12.51
CA LEU A 640 -14.38 28.97 -13.69
C LEU A 640 -13.72 30.15 -14.40
N THR A 641 -12.41 30.06 -14.56
CA THR A 641 -11.61 30.95 -15.40
C THR A 641 -10.97 30.07 -16.47
N ALA A 642 -11.40 30.18 -17.72
CA ALA A 642 -10.90 29.35 -18.81
C ALA A 642 -10.39 30.21 -19.96
N SER A 643 -9.46 29.72 -20.78
CA SER A 643 -9.18 30.38 -22.06
C SER A 643 -10.26 30.02 -23.09
N VAL A 644 -10.62 28.74 -23.17
CA VAL A 644 -11.60 28.20 -24.12
C VAL A 644 -12.55 27.23 -23.42
N ILE A 645 -13.84 27.34 -23.72
CA ILE A 645 -14.89 26.42 -23.29
C ILE A 645 -15.68 25.93 -24.50
N ILE A 646 -15.71 24.61 -24.71
CA ILE A 646 -16.51 23.94 -25.74
C ILE A 646 -17.46 22.96 -25.04
N SER A 647 -18.77 23.11 -25.25
CA SER A 647 -19.75 22.26 -24.57
C SER A 647 -21.13 22.23 -25.20
N ASP A 648 -21.83 21.10 -25.28
CA ASP A 648 -23.23 21.12 -25.74
C ASP A 648 -24.13 21.99 -24.85
N ARG A 649 -23.89 22.01 -23.53
CA ARG A 649 -24.71 22.79 -22.58
C ARG A 649 -23.92 23.44 -21.46
N ILE A 650 -24.00 24.77 -21.37
CA ILE A 650 -23.43 25.58 -20.29
C ILE A 650 -24.54 26.15 -19.41
N SER A 651 -24.48 25.89 -18.10
CA SER A 651 -25.38 26.46 -17.09
C SER A 651 -24.62 27.14 -15.95
N ALA A 652 -24.92 28.42 -15.71
CA ALA A 652 -24.20 29.23 -14.73
C ALA A 652 -25.12 30.05 -13.81
N ARG A 653 -24.81 30.07 -12.51
CA ARG A 653 -25.56 30.84 -11.50
C ARG A 653 -24.68 31.55 -10.45
N GLY A 654 -24.75 32.88 -10.37
CA GLY A 654 -23.93 33.71 -9.46
C GLY A 654 -22.96 34.62 -10.22
N ASN A 655 -21.79 34.93 -9.65
CA ASN A 655 -20.66 35.56 -10.36
C ASN A 655 -19.75 34.43 -10.85
N VAL A 656 -19.80 33.93 -12.09
CA VAL A 656 -19.43 32.51 -12.32
C VAL A 656 -18.26 32.21 -13.26
N LEU A 657 -18.25 32.76 -14.46
CA LEU A 657 -17.50 32.20 -15.58
C LEU A 657 -16.85 33.30 -16.40
N THR A 658 -15.54 33.21 -16.58
CA THR A 658 -14.71 34.08 -17.40
C THR A 658 -14.04 33.23 -18.46
N ALA A 659 -14.28 33.52 -19.74
CA ALA A 659 -13.63 32.82 -20.84
C ALA A 659 -13.24 33.75 -21.99
N CYS A 660 -12.15 33.49 -22.72
CA CYS A 660 -11.91 34.21 -23.96
C CYS A 660 -12.94 33.77 -25.01
N VAL A 661 -13.14 32.46 -25.17
CA VAL A 661 -14.06 31.88 -26.16
C VAL A 661 -15.00 30.87 -25.50
N MET A 662 -16.31 30.98 -25.76
CA MET A 662 -17.32 29.99 -25.39
C MET A 662 -18.12 29.54 -26.63
N ILE A 663 -18.10 28.23 -26.90
CA ILE A 663 -18.86 27.58 -27.97
C ILE A 663 -19.79 26.54 -27.36
N SER A 664 -21.09 26.64 -27.61
CA SER A 664 -22.07 25.70 -27.05
C SER A 664 -23.41 25.66 -27.75
N ASP A 665 -24.07 24.50 -27.89
CA ASP A 665 -25.44 24.49 -28.42
C ASP A 665 -26.42 25.30 -27.53
N ARG A 666 -26.23 25.28 -26.21
CA ARG A 666 -27.11 25.99 -25.27
C ARG A 666 -26.38 26.64 -24.10
N ILE A 667 -26.53 27.96 -23.99
CA ILE A 667 -26.02 28.76 -22.87
C ILE A 667 -27.19 29.27 -22.01
N SER A 668 -27.17 28.97 -20.71
CA SER A 668 -28.15 29.45 -19.73
C SER A 668 -27.48 30.11 -18.52
N ALA A 669 -27.78 31.39 -18.29
CA ALA A 669 -27.10 32.21 -17.28
C ALA A 669 -28.07 32.96 -16.34
N ARG A 670 -27.75 33.04 -15.03
CA ARG A 670 -28.53 33.80 -14.02
C ARG A 670 -27.64 34.43 -12.93
N GLY A 671 -27.78 35.73 -12.64
CA GLY A 671 -26.90 36.46 -11.70
C GLY A 671 -25.87 37.29 -12.46
N ASN A 672 -24.63 37.51 -11.98
CA ASN A 672 -23.52 38.06 -12.80
C ASN A 672 -22.72 36.95 -13.48
N ALA A 673 -23.39 36.09 -14.24
CA ALA A 673 -22.93 34.71 -14.43
C ALA A 673 -21.78 34.50 -15.41
N LEU A 674 -21.82 35.01 -16.64
CA LEU A 674 -20.77 34.77 -17.64
C LEU A 674 -20.22 36.07 -18.22
N THR A 675 -18.93 36.05 -18.50
CA THR A 675 -18.19 37.09 -19.21
C THR A 675 -17.30 36.43 -20.25
N ALA A 676 -17.36 36.88 -21.51
CA ALA A 676 -16.47 36.40 -22.55
C ALA A 676 -16.08 37.42 -23.62
N ILE A 677 -15.02 37.15 -24.38
CA ILE A 677 -14.72 37.93 -25.58
C ILE A 677 -15.69 37.50 -26.68
N VAL A 678 -15.77 36.19 -26.97
CA VAL A 678 -16.65 35.63 -28.00
C VAL A 678 -17.57 34.56 -27.40
N MET A 679 -18.88 34.66 -27.69
CA MET A 679 -19.87 33.61 -27.42
C MET A 679 -20.58 33.17 -28.70
N ILE A 680 -20.52 31.88 -29.00
CA ILE A 680 -21.20 31.25 -30.14
C ILE A 680 -22.12 30.15 -29.60
N SER A 681 -23.42 30.23 -29.91
CA SER A 681 -24.37 29.21 -29.44
C SER A 681 -25.67 29.16 -30.23
N ASP A 682 -26.27 27.99 -30.46
CA ASP A 682 -27.61 27.94 -31.07
C ASP A 682 -28.65 28.65 -30.21
N ARG A 683 -28.55 28.56 -28.88
CA ARG A 683 -29.51 29.21 -27.96
C ARG A 683 -28.85 29.84 -26.74
N ILE A 684 -29.04 31.15 -26.59
CA ILE A 684 -28.62 31.92 -25.43
C ILE A 684 -29.84 32.37 -24.61
N SER A 685 -29.87 32.03 -23.32
CA SER A 685 -30.91 32.44 -22.37
C SER A 685 -30.30 33.08 -21.11
N ALA A 686 -30.66 34.34 -20.83
CA ALA A 686 -30.14 35.10 -19.70
C ALA A 686 -31.23 35.76 -18.84
N ARG A 687 -30.97 35.83 -17.53
CA ARG A 687 -31.88 36.48 -16.56
C ARG A 687 -31.13 37.22 -15.46
N SER A 688 -31.51 38.48 -15.18
CA SER A 688 -30.69 39.42 -14.36
C SER A 688 -29.28 39.59 -14.96
N ASN A 689 -28.33 40.32 -14.36
CA ASN A 689 -27.02 40.78 -14.89
C ASN A 689 -26.06 39.73 -15.51
N ALA A 690 -26.54 38.81 -16.35
CA ALA A 690 -26.04 37.45 -16.46
C ALA A 690 -24.96 37.24 -17.50
N LEU A 691 -24.87 38.09 -18.51
CA LEU A 691 -23.98 37.89 -19.63
C LEU A 691 -23.37 39.21 -20.10
N THR A 692 -22.06 39.23 -20.20
CA THR A 692 -21.31 40.27 -20.90
C THR A 692 -20.44 39.63 -21.99
N ALA A 693 -20.46 40.17 -23.20
CA ALA A 693 -19.54 39.75 -24.26
C ALA A 693 -19.11 40.88 -25.19
N ILE A 694 -18.00 40.71 -25.91
CA ILE A 694 -17.69 41.61 -27.03
C ILE A 694 -18.56 41.21 -28.24
N VAL A 695 -18.55 39.93 -28.59
CA VAL A 695 -19.32 39.36 -29.71
C VAL A 695 -20.23 38.23 -29.24
N MET A 696 -21.51 38.30 -29.60
CA MET A 696 -22.49 37.21 -29.42
C MET A 696 -23.09 36.78 -30.77
N ILE A 697 -22.96 35.51 -31.11
CA ILE A 697 -23.55 34.89 -32.31
C ILE A 697 -24.46 33.76 -31.86
N SER A 698 -25.74 33.80 -32.25
CA SER A 698 -26.70 32.76 -31.87
C SER A 698 -27.93 32.66 -32.73
N ASP A 699 -28.48 31.47 -32.98
CA ASP A 699 -29.79 31.37 -33.66
C ASP A 699 -30.92 32.00 -32.85
N MET A 700 -30.88 31.90 -31.51
CA MET A 700 -31.92 32.44 -30.64
C MET A 700 -31.36 33.04 -29.35
N ILE A 701 -31.63 34.33 -29.14
CA ILE A 701 -31.28 35.08 -27.93
C ILE A 701 -32.55 35.44 -27.14
N SER A 702 -32.60 35.05 -25.87
CA SER A 702 -33.72 35.36 -24.95
C SER A 702 -33.23 36.01 -23.65
N ALA A 703 -33.75 37.18 -23.30
CA ALA A 703 -33.30 37.98 -22.15
C ALA A 703 -34.42 38.54 -21.28
N LEU A 704 -34.23 38.47 -19.95
CA LEU A 704 -35.20 38.92 -18.93
C LEU A 704 -34.56 39.77 -17.80
N GLY A 705 -34.99 41.02 -17.63
CA GLY A 705 -34.35 42.00 -16.73
C GLY A 705 -32.94 42.37 -17.19
N ASN A 706 -32.16 43.21 -16.49
CA ASN A 706 -30.79 43.63 -16.88
C ASN A 706 -29.88 42.45 -17.28
N ALA A 707 -29.92 41.89 -18.48
CA ALA A 707 -29.45 40.51 -18.68
C ALA A 707 -28.28 40.30 -19.60
N LEU A 708 -28.16 41.15 -20.62
CA LEU A 708 -27.16 40.99 -21.67
C LEU A 708 -26.52 42.34 -21.98
N THR A 709 -25.20 42.37 -22.01
CA THR A 709 -24.44 43.47 -22.61
C THR A 709 -23.52 42.93 -23.69
N ALA A 710 -23.55 43.54 -24.88
CA ALA A 710 -22.59 43.22 -25.94
C ALA A 710 -22.15 44.44 -26.76
N ILE A 711 -21.03 44.32 -27.46
CA ILE A 711 -20.69 45.30 -28.52
C ILE A 711 -21.42 44.89 -29.80
N VAL A 712 -21.32 43.63 -30.21
CA VAL A 712 -21.97 43.09 -31.41
C VAL A 712 -22.86 41.89 -31.06
N MET A 713 -24.09 41.90 -31.57
CA MET A 713 -25.05 40.81 -31.44
C MET A 713 -25.61 40.40 -32.80
N ILE A 714 -25.37 39.16 -33.20
CA ILE A 714 -25.87 38.57 -34.45
C ILE A 714 -26.77 37.40 -34.09
N SER A 715 -28.03 37.45 -34.51
CA SER A 715 -28.95 36.34 -34.22
C SER A 715 -30.12 36.21 -35.17
N ALA A 716 -30.56 35.00 -35.53
CA ALA A 716 -31.79 34.85 -36.30
C ALA A 716 -33.03 35.37 -35.53
N ARG A 717 -33.08 35.24 -34.20
CA ARG A 717 -34.20 35.73 -33.37
C ARG A 717 -33.78 36.29 -32.01
N ILE A 718 -34.19 37.52 -31.72
CA ILE A 718 -33.96 38.19 -30.44
C ILE A 718 -35.30 38.45 -29.74
N SER A 719 -35.43 37.98 -28.48
CA SER A 719 -36.60 38.20 -27.62
C SER A 719 -36.19 38.79 -26.27
N ALA A 720 -36.75 39.95 -25.93
CA ALA A 720 -36.30 40.75 -24.79
C ALA A 720 -37.47 41.30 -23.96
N ARG A 721 -37.37 41.23 -22.62
CA ARG A 721 -38.41 41.78 -21.72
C ARG A 721 -37.85 42.34 -20.41
N GLY A 722 -38.35 43.51 -19.98
CA GLY A 722 -37.79 44.27 -18.85
C GLY A 722 -36.64 45.15 -19.31
N ASN A 723 -35.67 45.51 -18.46
CA ASN A 723 -34.44 46.23 -18.88
C ASN A 723 -33.43 45.28 -19.54
N ALA A 724 -33.78 44.61 -20.64
CA ALA A 724 -33.17 43.31 -20.97
C ALA A 724 -31.75 43.31 -21.54
N LEU A 725 -31.43 44.26 -22.42
CA LEU A 725 -30.36 44.11 -23.40
C LEU A 725 -29.77 45.47 -23.79
N THR A 726 -28.44 45.57 -23.72
CA THR A 726 -27.70 46.73 -24.22
C THR A 726 -26.67 46.24 -25.23
N ALA A 727 -26.70 46.78 -26.45
CA ALA A 727 -25.77 46.41 -27.51
C ALA A 727 -25.20 47.63 -28.24
N GLY A 728 -24.00 47.55 -28.82
CA GLY A 728 -23.58 48.54 -29.83
C GLY A 728 -24.35 48.35 -31.13
N VAL A 729 -24.26 47.14 -31.69
CA VAL A 729 -24.87 46.74 -32.96
C VAL A 729 -25.69 45.47 -32.78
N ILE A 730 -26.92 45.47 -33.29
CA ILE A 730 -27.81 44.31 -33.36
C ILE A 730 -28.15 44.00 -34.82
N ILE A 731 -27.87 42.77 -35.25
CA ILE A 731 -28.25 42.24 -36.56
C ILE A 731 -29.12 41.00 -36.33
N SER A 732 -30.38 41.02 -36.80
CA SER A 732 -31.27 39.88 -36.60
C SER A 732 -32.43 39.78 -37.58
N ASP A 733 -32.83 38.60 -38.02
CA ASP A 733 -34.03 38.46 -38.86
C ASP A 733 -35.29 38.92 -38.11
N ARG A 734 -35.39 38.67 -36.80
CA ARG A 734 -36.57 39.05 -36.00
C ARG A 734 -36.21 39.56 -34.61
N ILE A 735 -36.65 40.78 -34.31
CA ILE A 735 -36.52 41.41 -32.99
C ILE A 735 -37.91 41.57 -32.34
N SER A 736 -38.07 41.06 -31.12
CA SER A 736 -39.28 41.20 -30.30
C SER A 736 -38.97 41.73 -28.90
N ALA A 737 -39.53 42.90 -28.54
CA ALA A 737 -39.23 43.59 -27.29
C ALA A 737 -40.47 44.05 -26.51
N ARG A 738 -40.44 43.94 -25.17
CA ARG A 738 -41.56 44.33 -24.29
C ARG A 738 -41.13 44.97 -22.95
N GLY A 739 -41.65 46.17 -22.65
CA GLY A 739 -41.08 47.05 -21.58
C GLY A 739 -39.66 47.49 -21.97
N ASN A 740 -38.91 48.23 -21.13
CA ASN A 740 -37.57 48.85 -21.38
C ASN A 740 -36.44 47.95 -21.96
N ALA A 741 -36.69 47.21 -23.03
CA ALA A 741 -36.05 45.94 -23.32
C ALA A 741 -34.75 46.01 -24.09
N LEU A 742 -34.64 46.82 -25.13
CA LEU A 742 -33.39 46.94 -25.88
C LEU A 742 -32.93 48.39 -25.98
N THR A 743 -31.63 48.58 -25.81
CA THR A 743 -30.92 49.80 -26.15
C THR A 743 -29.78 49.45 -27.09
N ALA A 744 -29.74 50.06 -28.28
CA ALA A 744 -28.65 49.84 -29.23
C ALA A 744 -28.27 51.07 -30.05
N CYS A 745 -27.01 51.22 -30.47
CA CYS A 745 -26.66 52.29 -31.40
C CYS A 745 -27.27 52.01 -32.78
N VAL A 746 -27.12 50.77 -33.28
CA VAL A 746 -27.62 50.35 -34.60
C VAL A 746 -28.42 49.05 -34.47
N MET A 747 -29.63 49.03 -35.06
CA MET A 747 -30.44 47.81 -35.20
C MET A 747 -30.80 47.56 -36.67
N ILE A 748 -30.42 46.39 -37.18
CA ILE A 748 -30.74 45.91 -38.53
C ILE A 748 -31.57 44.64 -38.41
N SER A 749 -32.79 44.63 -38.97
CA SER A 749 -33.65 43.46 -38.89
C SER A 749 -34.73 43.34 -39.94
N ASP A 750 -35.04 42.15 -40.46
CA ASP A 750 -36.19 41.99 -41.36
C ASP A 750 -37.52 42.36 -40.68
N ARG A 751 -37.68 42.07 -39.37
CA ARG A 751 -38.91 42.38 -38.62
C ARG A 751 -38.63 42.83 -37.19
N ILE A 752 -39.09 44.03 -36.85
CA ILE A 752 -39.06 44.59 -35.50
C ILE A 752 -40.48 44.67 -34.92
N SER A 753 -40.68 44.12 -33.72
CA SER A 753 -41.93 44.20 -32.97
C SER A 753 -41.70 44.68 -31.54
N ALA A 754 -42.33 45.80 -31.15
CA ALA A 754 -42.11 46.45 -29.86
C ALA A 754 -43.42 46.81 -29.13
N ARG A 755 -43.46 46.61 -27.81
CA ARG A 755 -44.64 46.92 -26.96
C ARG A 755 -44.30 47.52 -25.58
N GLY A 756 -44.91 48.65 -25.22
CA GLY A 756 -44.54 49.42 -23.99
C GLY A 756 -43.29 50.25 -24.24
N ASN A 757 -42.57 50.80 -23.26
CA ASN A 757 -41.30 51.52 -23.51
C ASN A 757 -40.19 50.58 -24.05
N ALA A 758 -40.20 50.13 -25.31
CA ALA A 758 -39.57 48.85 -25.66
C ALA A 758 -38.18 48.88 -26.29
N LEU A 759 -37.93 49.77 -27.25
CA LEU A 759 -36.62 49.90 -27.88
C LEU A 759 -36.18 51.35 -27.91
N THR A 760 -34.88 51.55 -27.75
CA THR A 760 -34.20 52.81 -28.00
C THR A 760 -33.03 52.54 -28.94
N ALA A 761 -32.92 53.31 -30.03
CA ALA A 761 -31.73 53.25 -30.87
C ALA A 761 -31.36 54.57 -31.53
N ILE A 762 -30.15 54.67 -32.08
CA ILE A 762 -29.81 55.80 -32.97
C ILE A 762 -30.36 55.48 -34.36
N VAL A 763 -29.95 54.34 -34.94
CA VAL A 763 -30.37 53.93 -36.29
C VAL A 763 -31.15 52.62 -36.24
N MET A 764 -32.33 52.60 -36.86
CA MET A 764 -33.14 51.40 -37.10
C MET A 764 -33.36 51.18 -38.59
N ILE A 765 -32.88 50.06 -39.13
CA ILE A 765 -33.12 49.61 -40.50
C ILE A 765 -33.93 48.33 -40.45
N SER A 766 -35.11 48.30 -41.06
CA SER A 766 -35.92 47.09 -41.02
C SER A 766 -36.86 46.86 -42.20
N GLY A 767 -37.04 45.61 -42.63
CA GLY A 767 -38.10 45.27 -43.58
C GLY A 767 -39.51 45.65 -43.08
N ARG A 768 -39.83 45.40 -41.80
CA ARG A 768 -41.13 45.73 -41.20
C ARG A 768 -41.01 46.12 -39.74
N ILE A 769 -41.59 47.25 -39.36
CA ILE A 769 -41.66 47.75 -37.98
C ILE A 769 -43.11 47.73 -37.47
N SER A 770 -43.35 47.11 -36.32
CA SER A 770 -44.64 47.09 -35.62
C SER A 770 -44.50 47.55 -34.17
N ALA A 771 -45.18 48.63 -33.81
CA ALA A 771 -45.00 49.34 -32.54
C ALA A 771 -46.34 49.60 -31.83
N ARG A 772 -46.43 49.32 -30.52
CA ARG A 772 -47.66 49.55 -29.72
C ARG A 772 -47.39 50.07 -28.30
N GLY A 773 -48.09 51.11 -27.86
CA GLY A 773 -47.83 51.77 -26.55
C GLY A 773 -46.74 52.82 -26.71
N ASN A 774 -45.82 53.01 -25.76
CA ASN A 774 -44.64 53.88 -25.92
C ASN A 774 -43.44 53.15 -26.57
N ALA A 775 -43.69 52.44 -27.66
CA ALA A 775 -42.85 51.34 -28.17
C ALA A 775 -41.39 51.63 -28.52
N LEU A 776 -41.11 52.70 -29.27
CA LEU A 776 -39.85 52.85 -29.98
C LEU A 776 -39.39 54.31 -29.98
N THR A 777 -38.11 54.54 -29.72
CA THR A 777 -37.46 55.83 -29.97
C THR A 777 -36.22 55.61 -30.83
N ALA A 778 -36.11 56.32 -31.96
CA ALA A 778 -34.86 56.36 -32.72
C ALA A 778 -34.66 57.62 -33.53
N SER A 779 -33.42 58.11 -33.67
CA SER A 779 -33.16 59.29 -34.48
C SER A 779 -33.45 59.02 -35.96
N VAL A 780 -33.04 57.87 -36.49
CA VAL A 780 -33.24 57.47 -37.90
C VAL A 780 -33.98 56.14 -37.99
N ILE A 781 -35.06 56.10 -38.77
CA ILE A 781 -35.85 54.90 -39.04
C ILE A 781 -36.00 54.72 -40.54
N ILE A 782 -35.49 53.60 -41.07
CA ILE A 782 -35.63 53.21 -42.48
C ILE A 782 -36.38 51.88 -42.53
N SER A 783 -37.54 51.83 -43.18
CA SER A 783 -38.28 50.57 -43.30
C SER A 783 -39.22 50.46 -44.49
N HIS A 784 -39.34 49.30 -45.13
CA HIS A 784 -40.39 49.12 -46.16
C HIS A 784 -41.81 49.30 -45.60
N ARG A 785 -42.07 48.95 -44.34
CA ARG A 785 -43.39 49.14 -43.73
C ARG A 785 -43.34 49.45 -42.24
N ILE A 786 -43.97 50.55 -41.84
CA ILE A 786 -44.14 50.96 -40.44
C ILE A 786 -45.61 50.85 -40.03
N SER A 787 -45.90 50.21 -38.90
CA SER A 787 -47.23 50.10 -38.28
C SER A 787 -47.19 50.49 -36.82
N ALA A 788 -47.88 51.57 -36.44
CA ALA A 788 -47.83 52.18 -35.11
C ALA A 788 -49.23 52.30 -34.45
N ARG A 789 -49.38 52.03 -33.15
CA ARG A 789 -50.66 52.17 -32.42
C ARG A 789 -50.51 52.67 -30.98
N GLY A 790 -51.21 53.76 -30.63
CA GLY A 790 -50.92 54.56 -29.40
C GLY A 790 -49.53 55.20 -29.48
N ASN A 791 -49.02 55.92 -28.47
CA ASN A 791 -47.72 56.67 -28.39
C ASN A 791 -46.42 55.98 -28.88
N ALA A 792 -46.41 55.32 -30.03
CA ALA A 792 -45.61 54.13 -30.29
C ALA A 792 -44.25 54.37 -30.88
N LEU A 793 -44.04 55.48 -31.57
CA LEU A 793 -42.81 55.70 -32.30
C LEU A 793 -42.48 57.18 -32.26
N THR A 794 -41.28 57.50 -31.76
CA THR A 794 -40.71 58.84 -31.87
C THR A 794 -39.41 58.74 -32.66
N GLY A 795 -39.19 59.68 -33.56
CA GLY A 795 -37.90 59.78 -34.23
C GLY A 795 -37.62 61.12 -34.88
N ILE A 796 -36.42 61.32 -35.40
CA ILE A 796 -36.09 62.58 -36.10
C ILE A 796 -36.44 62.41 -37.58
N PHE A 797 -35.96 61.34 -38.20
CA PHE A 797 -36.07 61.08 -39.62
C PHE A 797 -36.64 59.70 -39.89
N MET A 798 -37.74 59.63 -40.65
CA MET A 798 -38.40 58.38 -41.03
C MET A 798 -38.51 58.24 -42.56
N ILE A 799 -37.91 57.20 -43.12
CA ILE A 799 -38.09 56.79 -44.53
C ILE A 799 -38.86 55.47 -44.57
N SER A 800 -39.95 55.41 -45.33
CA SER A 800 -40.67 54.14 -45.52
C SER A 800 -41.54 54.07 -46.75
N ASP A 801 -41.65 52.93 -47.44
CA ASP A 801 -42.64 52.81 -48.53
C ASP A 801 -44.08 52.95 -48.01
N ARG A 802 -44.37 52.46 -46.79
CA ARG A 802 -45.73 52.49 -46.23
C ARG A 802 -45.76 52.72 -44.72
N ILE A 803 -46.48 53.77 -44.30
CA ILE A 803 -46.73 54.09 -42.89
C ILE A 803 -48.22 53.94 -42.56
N SER A 804 -48.53 53.15 -41.53
CA SER A 804 -49.88 52.99 -40.98
C SER A 804 -49.90 53.33 -39.50
N ALA A 805 -50.67 54.34 -39.08
CA ALA A 805 -50.71 54.81 -37.70
C ALA A 805 -52.14 54.97 -37.14
N ARG A 806 -52.32 54.68 -35.84
CA ARG A 806 -53.64 54.76 -35.17
C ARG A 806 -53.55 55.23 -33.69
N GLY A 807 -54.35 56.23 -33.30
CA GLY A 807 -54.23 56.90 -31.98
C GLY A 807 -53.03 57.85 -31.97
N ASN A 808 -52.51 58.34 -30.83
CA ASN A 808 -51.32 59.21 -30.75
C ASN A 808 -50.03 58.52 -31.26
N ALA A 809 -49.87 58.18 -32.54
CA ALA A 809 -49.05 57.03 -32.92
C ALA A 809 -47.58 57.28 -33.25
N LEU A 810 -47.27 58.38 -33.91
CA LEU A 810 -45.96 58.68 -34.46
C LEU A 810 -45.64 60.16 -34.29
N THR A 811 -44.42 60.47 -33.87
CA THR A 811 -43.89 61.84 -33.90
C THR A 811 -42.54 61.84 -34.62
N ALA A 812 -42.37 62.68 -35.65
CA ALA A 812 -41.03 62.88 -36.22
C ALA A 812 -40.81 64.22 -36.88
N SER A 813 -39.57 64.72 -36.91
CA SER A 813 -39.30 65.97 -37.63
C SER A 813 -39.54 65.84 -39.14
N VAL A 814 -39.10 64.73 -39.75
CA VAL A 814 -39.20 64.51 -41.20
C VAL A 814 -39.72 63.11 -41.48
N ILE A 815 -40.73 63.01 -42.35
CA ILE A 815 -41.31 61.76 -42.83
C ILE A 815 -41.30 61.75 -44.35
N ILE A 816 -40.62 60.78 -44.95
CA ILE A 816 -40.59 60.53 -46.40
C ILE A 816 -41.17 59.15 -46.66
N THR A 817 -42.25 59.06 -47.43
CA THR A 817 -42.92 57.77 -47.62
C THR A 817 -43.82 57.68 -48.83
N ASP A 818 -43.89 56.55 -49.53
CA ASP A 818 -44.80 56.45 -50.68
C ASP A 818 -46.28 56.51 -50.26
N ARG A 819 -46.65 55.92 -49.11
CA ARG A 819 -48.06 55.88 -48.67
C ARG A 819 -48.23 56.02 -47.15
N ILE A 820 -49.09 56.97 -46.75
CA ILE A 820 -49.53 57.18 -45.35
C ILE A 820 -50.99 56.80 -45.18
N SER A 821 -51.30 56.03 -44.12
CA SER A 821 -52.65 55.74 -43.65
C SER A 821 -52.77 56.02 -42.15
N ALA A 822 -53.57 57.01 -41.76
CA ALA A 822 -53.65 57.53 -40.40
C ALA A 822 -55.10 57.58 -39.87
N LYS A 823 -55.33 57.20 -38.59
CA LYS A 823 -56.67 57.17 -37.94
C LYS A 823 -56.64 57.62 -36.47
N GLY A 824 -57.47 58.60 -36.08
CA GLY A 824 -57.30 59.30 -34.77
C GLY A 824 -55.94 60.01 -34.72
N ASN A 825 -55.47 60.58 -33.59
CA ASN A 825 -54.27 61.46 -33.44
C ASN A 825 -52.91 60.91 -33.93
N ALA A 826 -52.85 60.40 -35.15
CA ALA A 826 -51.94 59.39 -35.66
C ALA A 826 -50.50 59.83 -35.87
N LEU A 827 -50.26 60.97 -36.53
CA LEU A 827 -48.90 61.45 -36.73
C LEU A 827 -48.77 62.95 -36.47
N THR A 828 -47.63 63.34 -35.90
CA THR A 828 -47.18 64.72 -35.93
C THR A 828 -45.81 64.79 -36.61
N ALA A 829 -45.64 65.74 -37.54
CA ALA A 829 -44.33 65.97 -38.14
C ALA A 829 -44.03 67.44 -38.45
N ILE A 830 -42.77 67.81 -38.70
CA ILE A 830 -42.47 69.15 -39.22
C ILE A 830 -42.61 69.12 -40.74
N VAL A 831 -41.98 68.14 -41.40
CA VAL A 831 -42.02 67.96 -42.86
C VAL A 831 -42.51 66.56 -43.20
N MET A 832 -43.48 66.47 -44.10
CA MET A 832 -44.03 65.22 -44.59
C MET A 832 -44.05 65.21 -46.12
N LYS A 833 -43.39 64.24 -46.73
CA LYS A 833 -43.38 64.01 -48.19
C LYS A 833 -43.94 62.64 -48.50
N SER A 834 -44.99 62.56 -49.31
CA SER A 834 -45.57 61.27 -49.68
C SER A 834 -46.29 61.20 -51.01
N HIS A 835 -46.20 60.12 -51.78
CA HIS A 835 -47.02 59.99 -52.99
C HIS A 835 -48.53 59.90 -52.67
N ARG A 836 -48.94 59.28 -51.55
CA ARG A 836 -50.36 59.19 -51.15
C ARG A 836 -50.57 59.31 -49.64
N ILE A 837 -51.45 60.23 -49.22
CA ILE A 837 -51.87 60.41 -47.83
C ILE A 837 -53.36 60.11 -47.66
N SER A 838 -53.70 59.26 -46.70
CA SER A 838 -55.08 58.96 -46.29
C SER A 838 -55.28 59.11 -44.78
N ALA A 839 -56.11 60.06 -44.35
CA ALA A 839 -56.33 60.42 -42.95
C ALA A 839 -57.81 60.36 -42.53
N ARG A 840 -58.13 59.94 -41.29
CA ARG A 840 -59.50 59.89 -40.76
C ARG A 840 -59.60 60.23 -39.25
N GLY A 841 -60.47 61.19 -38.88
CA GLY A 841 -60.49 61.84 -37.55
C GLY A 841 -59.20 62.63 -37.30
N ASN A 842 -59.03 63.43 -36.22
CA ASN A 842 -57.79 64.17 -35.87
C ASN A 842 -56.50 63.40 -36.17
N ALA A 843 -55.92 63.38 -37.37
CA ALA A 843 -55.01 62.29 -37.74
C ALA A 843 -53.60 62.66 -38.11
N LEU A 844 -53.38 63.78 -38.79
CA LEU A 844 -52.03 64.27 -39.03
C LEU A 844 -51.95 65.76 -38.71
N THR A 845 -50.84 66.14 -38.09
CA THR A 845 -50.45 67.54 -37.91
C THR A 845 -49.07 67.70 -38.51
N ALA A 846 -48.86 68.59 -39.47
CA ALA A 846 -47.50 68.90 -39.92
C ALA A 846 -47.27 70.33 -40.40
N CYS A 847 -46.08 70.90 -40.20
CA CYS A 847 -45.81 72.26 -40.71
C CYS A 847 -45.85 72.30 -42.24
N VAL A 848 -45.20 71.35 -42.92
CA VAL A 848 -45.15 71.25 -44.38
C VAL A 848 -45.55 69.85 -44.83
N MET A 849 -46.56 69.73 -45.69
CA MET A 849 -46.98 68.47 -46.31
C MET A 849 -46.92 68.57 -47.83
N THR A 850 -46.23 67.63 -48.48
CA THR A 850 -46.13 67.52 -49.94
C THR A 850 -46.62 66.14 -50.38
N SER A 851 -47.59 66.07 -51.30
CA SER A 851 -48.10 64.78 -51.76
C SER A 851 -48.85 64.79 -53.08
N ASP A 852 -48.68 63.80 -53.95
CA ASP A 852 -49.46 63.72 -55.19
C ASP A 852 -50.97 63.51 -54.93
N ARG A 853 -51.35 62.79 -53.85
CA ARG A 853 -52.76 62.55 -53.52
C ARG A 853 -53.05 62.57 -52.02
N ILE A 854 -53.89 63.50 -51.58
CA ILE A 854 -54.38 63.62 -50.21
C ILE A 854 -55.88 63.28 -50.12
N SER A 855 -56.24 62.40 -49.19
CA SER A 855 -57.63 62.04 -48.87
C SER A 855 -57.90 62.14 -47.36
N ALA A 856 -58.82 63.00 -46.93
CA ALA A 856 -59.13 63.27 -45.52
C ALA A 856 -60.64 63.12 -45.19
N LYS A 857 -60.97 62.59 -44.00
CA LYS A 857 -62.37 62.40 -43.54
C LYS A 857 -62.54 62.72 -42.03
N GLY A 858 -63.50 63.59 -41.66
CA GLY A 858 -63.59 64.16 -40.28
C GLY A 858 -62.38 65.05 -39.98
N ASN A 859 -62.17 65.59 -38.76
CA ASN A 859 -61.10 66.53 -38.32
C ASN A 859 -59.62 66.21 -38.67
N ALA A 860 -59.27 65.80 -39.89
CA ALA A 860 -58.20 64.82 -40.07
C ALA A 860 -56.79 65.32 -40.31
N LEU A 861 -56.62 66.55 -40.76
CA LEU A 861 -55.33 67.08 -41.20
C LEU A 861 -55.22 68.54 -40.81
N THR A 862 -54.10 68.91 -40.19
CA THR A 862 -53.74 70.30 -39.90
C THR A 862 -52.33 70.56 -40.41
N ALA A 863 -52.13 71.65 -41.14
CA ALA A 863 -50.80 72.05 -41.59
C ALA A 863 -50.60 73.56 -41.74
N ILE A 864 -49.36 74.01 -41.89
CA ILE A 864 -49.07 75.40 -42.29
C ILE A 864 -49.07 75.48 -43.82
N VAL A 865 -48.32 74.61 -44.48
CA VAL A 865 -48.22 74.53 -45.95
C VAL A 865 -48.60 73.14 -46.43
N MET A 866 -49.57 73.03 -47.34
CA MET A 866 -49.91 71.80 -48.05
C MET A 866 -49.76 71.98 -49.55
N ILE A 867 -48.93 71.15 -50.17
CA ILE A 867 -48.73 71.11 -51.63
C ILE A 867 -49.17 69.74 -52.14
N SER A 868 -50.15 69.68 -53.05
CA SER A 868 -50.63 68.41 -53.58
C SER A 868 -51.29 68.48 -54.94
N ASP A 869 -51.01 67.50 -55.81
CA ASP A 869 -51.71 67.41 -57.10
C ASP A 869 -53.22 67.20 -56.88
N ARG A 870 -53.64 66.23 -56.07
CA ARG A 870 -55.08 65.96 -55.85
C ARG A 870 -55.46 65.91 -54.38
N ILE A 871 -56.46 66.71 -54.00
CA ILE A 871 -56.98 66.77 -52.63
C ILE A 871 -58.47 66.40 -52.59
N SER A 872 -58.84 65.48 -51.70
CA SER A 872 -60.23 65.08 -51.45
C SER A 872 -60.55 65.12 -49.94
N ALA A 873 -61.49 65.96 -49.52
CA ALA A 873 -61.87 66.15 -48.12
C ALA A 873 -63.38 65.94 -47.87
N ARG A 874 -63.76 65.38 -46.71
CA ARG A 874 -65.18 65.17 -46.33
C ARG A 874 -65.42 65.34 -44.81
N GLY A 875 -66.39 66.18 -44.42
CA GLY A 875 -66.53 66.70 -43.04
C GLY A 875 -65.35 67.63 -42.68
N ASN A 876 -65.24 68.16 -41.44
CA ASN A 876 -64.20 69.10 -40.90
C ASN A 876 -62.71 68.80 -41.18
N ALA A 877 -62.30 68.48 -42.39
CA ALA A 877 -61.19 67.55 -42.60
C ALA A 877 -59.81 68.11 -42.85
N LEU A 878 -59.69 69.36 -43.30
CA LEU A 878 -58.41 70.01 -43.57
C LEU A 878 -58.41 71.43 -43.00
N THR A 879 -57.37 71.75 -42.23
CA THR A 879 -56.99 73.13 -41.95
C THR A 879 -55.56 73.37 -42.43
N ALA A 880 -55.34 74.42 -43.24
CA ALA A 880 -54.02 74.86 -43.68
C ALA A 880 -53.86 76.38 -43.61
N ILE A 881 -52.65 76.93 -43.66
CA ILE A 881 -52.47 78.38 -43.94
C ILE A 881 -52.34 78.57 -45.45
N PHE A 882 -51.48 77.77 -46.10
CA PHE A 882 -51.29 77.73 -47.54
C PHE A 882 -51.66 76.37 -48.11
N LEU A 883 -52.50 76.35 -49.14
CA LEU A 883 -52.94 75.16 -49.85
C LEU A 883 -52.68 75.35 -51.34
N ILE A 884 -51.69 74.66 -51.88
CA ILE A 884 -51.25 74.81 -53.28
C ILE A 884 -51.42 73.47 -53.99
N SER A 885 -52.01 73.49 -55.17
CA SER A 885 -52.18 72.33 -56.04
C SER A 885 -51.69 72.69 -57.44
N ASP A 886 -50.84 71.83 -58.00
CA ASP A 886 -50.10 72.14 -59.23
C ASP A 886 -50.97 72.07 -60.50
N ARG A 887 -50.50 72.74 -61.57
CA ARG A 887 -51.15 73.23 -62.82
C ARG A 887 -51.97 72.26 -63.69
N ILE A 888 -52.44 71.11 -63.17
CA ILE A 888 -53.28 70.15 -63.94
C ILE A 888 -54.45 69.59 -63.10
N TYR A 889 -54.48 69.77 -61.77
CA TYR A 889 -55.27 68.88 -60.89
C TYR A 889 -56.29 69.57 -59.93
N ARG A 890 -57.03 68.74 -59.17
CA ARG A 890 -58.38 69.05 -58.64
C ARG A 890 -58.45 68.92 -57.11
N ILE A 891 -58.99 69.94 -56.46
CA ILE A 891 -59.45 69.93 -55.05
C ILE A 891 -60.96 69.61 -55.01
N SER A 892 -61.37 68.65 -54.16
CA SER A 892 -62.77 68.27 -53.95
C SER A 892 -63.15 68.24 -52.47
N ALA A 893 -64.18 68.98 -52.06
CA ALA A 893 -64.63 69.09 -50.67
C ALA A 893 -66.13 68.80 -50.51
N ARG A 894 -66.54 68.13 -49.42
CA ARG A 894 -67.97 67.84 -49.09
C ARG A 894 -68.28 68.00 -47.59
N GLY A 895 -69.32 68.77 -47.22
CA GLY A 895 -69.60 69.18 -45.82
C GLY A 895 -68.57 70.18 -45.29
N ASN A 896 -68.53 70.57 -44.01
CA ASN A 896 -67.63 71.59 -43.38
C ASN A 896 -66.10 71.44 -43.59
N ALA A 897 -65.56 71.26 -44.80
CA ALA A 897 -64.39 70.41 -45.00
C ALA A 897 -63.00 71.03 -45.14
N LEU A 898 -62.87 72.27 -45.58
CA LEU A 898 -61.58 72.95 -45.80
C LEU A 898 -61.59 74.33 -45.15
N THR A 899 -60.52 74.67 -44.43
CA THR A 899 -60.23 76.03 -43.96
C THR A 899 -58.79 76.37 -44.33
N ALA A 900 -58.55 77.39 -45.15
CA ALA A 900 -57.18 77.85 -45.40
C ALA A 900 -57.03 79.33 -45.75
N CYS A 901 -56.00 80.02 -45.24
CA CYS A 901 -55.80 81.44 -45.52
C CYS A 901 -55.58 81.73 -47.01
N VAL A 902 -54.79 80.91 -47.70
CA VAL A 902 -54.51 81.03 -49.14
C VAL A 902 -54.69 79.67 -49.82
N MET A 903 -55.52 79.61 -50.87
CA MET A 903 -55.70 78.42 -51.70
C MET A 903 -55.44 78.70 -53.17
N ILE A 904 -54.59 77.90 -53.81
CA ILE A 904 -54.23 78.01 -55.23
C ILE A 904 -54.40 76.63 -55.88
N SER A 905 -55.26 76.51 -56.90
CA SER A 905 -55.47 75.25 -57.62
C SER A 905 -56.22 75.45 -58.94
N ASP A 906 -55.86 74.74 -60.01
CA ASP A 906 -56.59 74.78 -61.29
C ASP A 906 -58.09 74.48 -61.19
N ARG A 907 -58.49 73.46 -60.41
CA ARG A 907 -59.90 73.06 -60.32
C ARG A 907 -60.34 72.84 -58.88
N ILE A 908 -61.24 73.68 -58.39
CA ILE A 908 -61.81 73.53 -57.04
C ILE A 908 -63.30 73.15 -57.14
N SER A 909 -63.71 72.11 -56.42
CA SER A 909 -65.08 71.59 -56.41
C SER A 909 -65.60 71.39 -54.98
N ALA A 910 -66.62 72.15 -54.58
CA ALA A 910 -67.17 72.16 -53.22
C ALA A 910 -68.66 71.77 -53.20
N ARG A 911 -69.12 71.03 -52.18
CA ARG A 911 -70.56 70.74 -51.94
C ARG A 911 -70.93 70.79 -50.46
N GLY A 912 -71.99 71.51 -50.08
CA GLY A 912 -72.28 71.86 -48.67
C GLY A 912 -71.21 72.81 -48.10
N ASN A 913 -71.21 73.11 -46.79
CA ASN A 913 -70.44 74.19 -46.08
C ASN A 913 -68.90 74.10 -46.19
N ALA A 914 -68.36 73.92 -47.38
CA ALA A 914 -67.19 73.08 -47.54
C ALA A 914 -65.84 73.75 -47.57
N VAL A 915 -65.77 75.07 -47.71
CA VAL A 915 -64.52 75.78 -47.93
C VAL A 915 -64.55 77.14 -47.26
N THR A 916 -63.55 77.50 -46.47
CA THR A 916 -63.38 78.87 -45.96
C THR A 916 -61.95 79.30 -46.27
N ALA A 917 -61.76 80.46 -46.93
CA ALA A 917 -60.42 80.95 -47.24
C ALA A 917 -60.27 82.46 -47.30
N TYR A 918 -59.10 83.02 -47.01
CA TYR A 918 -58.89 84.47 -47.14
C TYR A 918 -58.68 84.87 -48.60
N VAL A 919 -57.82 84.13 -49.31
CA VAL A 919 -57.47 84.33 -50.73
C VAL A 919 -57.63 83.00 -51.47
N LEU A 920 -58.36 82.99 -52.58
CA LEU A 920 -58.58 81.81 -53.41
C LEU A 920 -58.23 82.12 -54.87
N ILE A 921 -57.32 81.35 -55.47
CA ILE A 921 -56.88 81.48 -56.87
C ILE A 921 -57.13 80.16 -57.60
N SER A 922 -57.90 80.16 -58.70
CA SER A 922 -58.17 78.92 -59.45
C SER A 922 -58.60 79.06 -60.90
N ASP A 923 -58.20 78.20 -61.83
CA ASP A 923 -58.71 78.32 -63.22
C ASP A 923 -60.20 77.99 -63.37
N ARG A 924 -60.72 77.04 -62.59
CA ARG A 924 -62.13 76.62 -62.60
C ARG A 924 -62.63 76.30 -61.19
N PHE A 925 -63.52 77.12 -60.68
CA PHE A 925 -64.21 76.93 -59.42
C PHE A 925 -65.64 76.42 -59.63
N SER A 926 -66.09 75.42 -58.85
CA SER A 926 -67.47 74.93 -58.86
C SER A 926 -68.01 74.61 -57.46
N ALA A 927 -69.12 75.24 -57.05
CA ALA A 927 -69.74 75.03 -55.73
C ALA A 927 -71.24 74.69 -55.82
N ARG A 928 -71.77 73.93 -54.84
CA ARG A 928 -73.20 73.59 -54.73
C ARG A 928 -73.69 73.52 -53.26
N GLY A 929 -74.75 74.27 -52.91
CA GLY A 929 -75.24 74.48 -51.51
C GLY A 929 -74.41 75.53 -50.74
N ASN A 930 -74.75 75.90 -49.50
CA ASN A 930 -73.94 76.80 -48.65
C ASN A 930 -72.49 76.35 -48.64
N ALA A 931 -71.55 76.96 -49.35
CA ALA A 931 -70.30 76.26 -49.67
C ALA A 931 -69.01 77.02 -49.45
N LEU A 932 -69.02 78.35 -49.44
CA LEU A 932 -67.78 79.09 -49.33
C LEU A 932 -67.92 80.49 -48.74
N THR A 933 -67.01 80.84 -47.82
CA THR A 933 -66.71 82.22 -47.42
C THR A 933 -65.26 82.53 -47.79
N ALA A 934 -65.03 83.53 -48.65
CA ALA A 934 -63.68 84.01 -48.92
C ALA A 934 -63.56 85.50 -49.18
N ILE A 935 -62.47 86.14 -48.77
CA ILE A 935 -62.35 87.61 -48.86
C ILE A 935 -61.92 88.05 -50.26
N ILE A 936 -60.95 87.37 -50.88
CA ILE A 936 -60.48 87.63 -52.25
C ILE A 936 -60.52 86.33 -53.05
N MET A 937 -61.16 86.37 -54.23
CA MET A 937 -61.27 85.24 -55.13
C MET A 937 -60.86 85.65 -56.55
N VAL A 938 -59.90 84.96 -57.14
CA VAL A 938 -59.45 85.14 -58.52
C VAL A 938 -59.60 83.81 -59.24
N SER A 939 -60.44 83.72 -60.26
CA SER A 939 -60.65 82.45 -60.94
C SER A 939 -60.97 82.53 -62.42
N GLY A 940 -60.35 81.73 -63.29
CA GLY A 940 -60.68 81.73 -64.71
C GLY A 940 -62.17 81.48 -65.02
N ARG A 941 -62.84 80.56 -64.31
CA ARG A 941 -64.29 80.34 -64.41
C ARG A 941 -64.91 79.95 -63.07
N ILE A 942 -65.95 80.65 -62.65
CA ILE A 942 -66.71 80.39 -61.42
C ILE A 942 -68.08 79.80 -61.79
N SER A 943 -68.47 78.67 -61.19
CA SER A 943 -69.80 78.06 -61.38
C SER A 943 -70.45 77.70 -60.05
N ALA A 944 -71.58 78.33 -59.69
CA ALA A 944 -72.23 78.16 -58.40
C ALA A 944 -73.72 77.79 -58.52
N GLY A 945 -74.25 77.04 -57.57
CA GLY A 945 -75.70 76.87 -57.45
C GLY A 945 -76.25 76.50 -56.06
N GLY A 946 -77.40 77.07 -55.69
CA GLY A 946 -77.89 77.16 -54.29
C GLY A 946 -77.09 78.20 -53.48
N ASN A 947 -77.46 78.48 -52.21
CA ASN A 947 -76.92 79.48 -51.24
C ASN A 947 -75.37 79.55 -51.06
N ALA A 948 -74.56 79.61 -52.11
CA ALA A 948 -73.26 78.94 -52.15
C ALA A 948 -71.98 79.75 -51.89
N LEU A 949 -71.91 81.04 -52.19
CA LEU A 949 -70.65 81.80 -52.17
C LEU A 949 -70.84 83.20 -51.58
N THR A 950 -70.06 83.56 -50.57
CA THR A 950 -69.96 84.91 -50.00
C THR A 950 -68.51 85.37 -50.07
N GLY A 951 -68.22 86.52 -50.68
CA GLY A 951 -66.85 87.05 -50.65
C GLY A 951 -66.62 88.50 -51.05
N CYS A 952 -65.63 89.19 -50.47
CA CYS A 952 -65.49 90.64 -50.65
C CYS A 952 -65.10 91.04 -52.08
N VAL A 953 -64.13 90.38 -52.71
CA VAL A 953 -63.64 90.71 -54.07
C VAL A 953 -63.58 89.44 -54.92
N MET A 954 -64.25 89.40 -56.07
CA MET A 954 -64.21 88.29 -57.04
C MET A 954 -63.75 88.77 -58.42
N ILE A 955 -62.74 88.12 -59.01
CA ILE A 955 -62.19 88.44 -60.33
C ILE A 955 -62.21 87.16 -61.18
N SER A 956 -62.77 87.17 -62.40
CA SER A 956 -62.90 85.95 -63.21
C SER A 956 -63.07 86.16 -64.71
N HIS A 957 -62.58 85.29 -65.62
CA HIS A 957 -62.98 85.41 -67.04
C HIS A 957 -64.46 85.04 -67.29
N ARG A 958 -65.05 84.16 -66.47
CA ARG A 958 -66.47 83.79 -66.60
C ARG A 958 -67.12 83.37 -65.29
N ILE A 959 -68.16 84.08 -64.87
CA ILE A 959 -68.99 83.73 -63.70
C ILE A 959 -70.32 83.14 -64.18
N SER A 960 -70.76 82.02 -63.59
CA SER A 960 -72.05 81.38 -63.87
C SER A 960 -72.75 80.99 -62.57
N ALA A 961 -73.88 81.62 -62.26
CA ALA A 961 -74.65 81.42 -61.03
C ALA A 961 -76.06 80.90 -61.32
N ARG A 962 -76.58 80.00 -60.47
CA ARG A 962 -77.97 79.51 -60.55
C ARG A 962 -78.61 79.43 -59.16
N VAL A 963 -79.73 80.13 -58.94
CA VAL A 963 -80.56 80.06 -57.71
C VAL A 963 -79.81 80.48 -56.42
N ASN A 964 -80.03 81.71 -55.93
CA ASN A 964 -79.48 82.27 -54.67
C ASN A 964 -78.02 81.90 -54.43
N ALA A 965 -77.07 82.31 -55.26
CA ALA A 965 -75.78 81.62 -55.29
C ALA A 965 -74.53 82.42 -54.90
N LEU A 966 -74.50 83.74 -55.10
CA LEU A 966 -73.28 84.55 -54.97
C LEU A 966 -73.56 85.93 -54.36
N THR A 967 -72.81 86.32 -53.33
CA THR A 967 -72.81 87.67 -52.76
C THR A 967 -71.38 88.21 -52.63
N ALA A 968 -71.12 89.43 -53.09
CA ALA A 968 -69.81 90.07 -53.00
C ALA A 968 -69.85 91.59 -52.76
N ILE A 969 -68.69 92.22 -52.55
CA ILE A 969 -68.57 93.69 -52.54
C ILE A 969 -68.13 94.16 -53.94
N VAL A 970 -67.14 93.51 -54.55
CA VAL A 970 -66.65 93.82 -55.90
C VAL A 970 -66.60 92.55 -56.75
N MET A 971 -67.16 92.57 -57.95
CA MET A 971 -67.04 91.50 -58.96
C MET A 971 -66.49 92.06 -60.27
N ILE A 972 -65.46 91.44 -60.83
CA ILE A 972 -64.84 91.83 -62.10
C ILE A 972 -64.77 90.59 -62.99
N SER A 973 -65.38 90.60 -64.17
CA SER A 973 -65.35 89.45 -65.06
C SER A 973 -65.72 89.72 -66.51
N ASP A 974 -65.00 89.21 -67.52
CA ASP A 974 -65.38 89.40 -68.93
C ASP A 974 -66.80 88.89 -69.27
N ARG A 975 -67.26 87.82 -68.59
CA ARG A 975 -68.60 87.24 -68.81
C ARG A 975 -69.31 86.79 -67.54
N ILE A 976 -70.39 87.47 -67.16
CA ILE A 976 -71.26 87.08 -66.05
C ILE A 976 -72.56 86.46 -66.59
N SER A 977 -72.96 85.29 -66.08
CA SER A 977 -74.21 84.62 -66.44
C SER A 977 -75.00 84.21 -65.20
N ALA A 978 -76.19 84.77 -65.00
CA ALA A 978 -77.03 84.54 -63.82
C ALA A 978 -78.39 83.94 -64.20
N ARG A 979 -78.92 82.98 -63.43
CA ARG A 979 -80.30 82.48 -63.56
C ARG A 979 -81.00 82.31 -62.20
N GLY A 980 -82.21 82.87 -62.05
CA GLY A 980 -82.93 82.97 -60.75
C GLY A 980 -82.31 84.03 -59.83
N ASN A 981 -82.70 84.12 -58.55
CA ASN A 981 -82.23 85.14 -57.58
C ASN A 981 -80.73 85.06 -57.21
N ALA A 982 -79.81 85.14 -58.17
CA ALA A 982 -78.54 84.42 -58.05
C ALA A 982 -77.30 85.23 -57.63
N LEU A 983 -77.23 86.55 -57.82
CA LEU A 983 -75.99 87.34 -57.68
C LEU A 983 -76.27 88.72 -57.05
N ALA A 984 -75.52 89.09 -56.00
CA ALA A 984 -75.52 90.44 -55.42
C ALA A 984 -74.07 90.96 -55.27
N ALA A 985 -73.78 92.18 -55.69
CA ALA A 985 -72.53 92.87 -55.37
C ALA A 985 -72.74 94.36 -55.06
N ILE A 986 -71.71 95.07 -54.59
CA ILE A 986 -71.75 96.55 -54.53
C ILE A 986 -71.22 97.14 -55.84
N VAL A 987 -70.16 96.56 -56.41
CA VAL A 987 -69.56 96.94 -57.69
C VAL A 987 -69.45 95.72 -58.60
N MET A 988 -69.93 95.80 -59.84
CA MET A 988 -69.78 94.78 -60.89
C MET A 988 -69.12 95.39 -62.13
N ILE A 989 -68.08 94.77 -62.67
CA ILE A 989 -67.39 95.22 -63.89
C ILE A 989 -67.27 94.03 -64.84
N SER A 990 -67.79 94.11 -66.07
CA SER A 990 -67.83 92.96 -66.98
C SER A 990 -68.08 93.32 -68.44
N ASP A 991 -67.30 92.81 -69.39
CA ASP A 991 -67.57 93.07 -70.82
C ASP A 991 -68.95 92.55 -71.28
N ARG A 992 -69.45 91.45 -70.69
CA ARG A 992 -70.72 90.82 -71.06
C ARG A 992 -71.48 90.23 -69.88
N ILE A 993 -72.62 90.82 -69.56
CA ILE A 993 -73.53 90.33 -68.52
C ILE A 993 -74.77 89.70 -69.15
N SER A 994 -75.16 88.49 -68.72
CA SER A 994 -76.35 87.79 -69.19
C SER A 994 -77.17 87.27 -68.00
N ALA A 995 -78.34 87.83 -67.75
CA ALA A 995 -79.18 87.49 -66.61
C ALA A 995 -80.59 87.03 -67.00
N ARG A 996 -81.16 86.07 -66.28
CA ARG A 996 -82.54 85.57 -66.47
C ARG A 996 -83.26 85.39 -65.12
N GLY A 997 -84.42 86.03 -64.93
CA GLY A 997 -85.12 86.13 -63.63
C GLY A 997 -84.54 87.23 -62.72
N ASN A 998 -84.96 87.38 -61.45
CA ASN A 998 -84.53 88.45 -60.52
C ASN A 998 -83.06 88.33 -60.05
N ALA A 999 -82.13 88.35 -60.99
CA ALA A 999 -80.87 87.65 -60.84
C ALA A 999 -79.67 88.49 -60.38
N LEU A 1000 -79.73 89.82 -60.49
CA LEU A 1000 -78.60 90.71 -60.21
C LEU A 1000 -79.04 91.91 -59.35
N THR A 1001 -78.31 92.19 -58.29
CA THR A 1001 -78.36 93.45 -57.53
C THR A 1001 -76.95 94.02 -57.41
N ALA A 1002 -76.70 95.25 -57.88
CA ALA A 1002 -75.45 95.95 -57.57
C ALA A 1002 -75.45 97.45 -57.74
N ILE A 1003 -74.95 98.15 -56.73
CA ILE A 1003 -74.92 99.61 -56.62
C ILE A 1003 -74.21 100.28 -57.82
N VAL A 1004 -73.10 99.71 -58.30
CA VAL A 1004 -72.34 100.19 -59.47
C VAL A 1004 -72.11 99.05 -60.45
N MET A 1005 -72.43 99.23 -61.72
CA MET A 1005 -72.23 98.22 -62.77
C MET A 1005 -71.57 98.84 -64.00
N ILE A 1006 -70.49 98.23 -64.48
CA ILE A 1006 -69.72 98.68 -65.64
C ILE A 1006 -69.68 97.56 -66.67
N SER A 1007 -70.23 97.75 -67.86
CA SER A 1007 -70.33 96.66 -68.85
C SER A 1007 -70.50 97.11 -70.30
N ASP A 1008 -69.73 96.51 -71.21
CA ASP A 1008 -69.84 96.80 -72.66
C ASP A 1008 -71.13 96.23 -73.29
N ARG A 1009 -71.67 95.12 -72.75
CA ARG A 1009 -72.87 94.44 -73.29
C ARG A 1009 -73.68 93.71 -72.22
N ILE A 1010 -74.88 94.20 -71.94
CA ILE A 1010 -75.84 93.59 -71.01
C ILE A 1010 -76.99 92.93 -71.79
N SER A 1011 -77.32 91.69 -71.45
CA SER A 1011 -78.46 90.93 -71.99
C SER A 1011 -79.27 90.33 -70.85
N ALA A 1012 -80.25 91.09 -70.36
CA ALA A 1012 -81.19 90.66 -69.32
C ALA A 1012 -82.52 90.18 -69.92
N ARG A 1013 -83.15 89.14 -69.35
CA ARG A 1013 -84.54 88.76 -69.65
C ARG A 1013 -85.31 88.50 -68.34
N GLY A 1014 -86.43 89.21 -68.15
CA GLY A 1014 -87.19 89.28 -66.88
C GLY A 1014 -86.74 90.45 -65.99
N ASN A 1015 -87.28 90.56 -64.76
CA ASN A 1015 -86.96 91.62 -63.77
C ASN A 1015 -85.55 91.48 -63.17
N ALA A 1016 -84.54 91.43 -64.02
CA ALA A 1016 -83.23 90.90 -63.68
C ALA A 1016 -82.26 91.92 -63.05
N LEU A 1017 -82.63 93.19 -62.96
CA LEU A 1017 -81.77 94.29 -62.58
C LEU A 1017 -82.48 95.16 -61.52
N ALA A 1018 -81.91 95.28 -60.33
CA ALA A 1018 -82.43 96.15 -59.28
C ALA A 1018 -81.28 96.93 -58.61
N GLU A 1019 -81.46 98.25 -58.46
CA GLU A 1019 -80.53 99.25 -57.91
C GLU A 1019 -79.14 99.26 -58.55
N ILE A 1020 -78.96 100.05 -59.62
CA ILE A 1020 -77.72 100.09 -60.42
C ILE A 1020 -77.40 101.51 -60.90
N VAL A 1021 -76.17 101.97 -60.69
CA VAL A 1021 -75.52 103.06 -61.42
C VAL A 1021 -74.69 102.44 -62.56
N MET A 1022 -75.06 102.70 -63.81
CA MET A 1022 -74.35 102.20 -65.00
C MET A 1022 -73.32 103.22 -65.50
N ILE A 1023 -72.11 102.74 -65.77
CA ILE A 1023 -71.01 103.44 -66.44
C ILE A 1023 -70.50 102.52 -67.55
#